data_AF-A0A1X0Y338-F1
#
_entry.id   AF-A0A1X0Y338-F1
#
_cell.length_a   1.000
_cell.length_b   1.000
_cell.length_c   1.000
_cell.angle_alpha   90.00
_cell.angle_beta   90.00
_cell.angle_gamma   90.00
#
_symmetry.space_group_name_H-M   'P 1'
#
loop_
_entity.id
_entity.type
_entity.pdbx_description
1 polymer ?
#
loop_
_entity_poly.entity_id
_entity_poly.type
_entity_poly.pdbx_seq_one_letter_code
_entity_poly.pdbx_strand_id
1 'polypeptide(L)'
;MAVKKFRRIMAANRGEIAIRIFRACTELGIGTVAIYSEQDRLSLHRYKADEAYLVGKGKGPIDAYLDYEEIVELARRKEVDAIHPGYGFLAENAEFAEACERAGIAFIGPTAQIMRDLGDKVAGREVAQQAGVPLVPGTEKPVQTEEEALLFARNAGYPIIIKASAGGGGRGMRVVRNQTELKEGLRSAASEAEASFGNAAVFLERYIENPKHIEVQLLGDQHGNLVHFYERDCSIQRRHQKVIEVAPALSLTGDQRDQVCDYALAIGNAVGYSNAGTVEFLMDGDGKFYFIEVNPRIQVEHTVTELVTMRNLVQAQIMVAAGCKLSDPEIGISSQQDIELRGAAIQCRITTEDPANNFAPDFGTLKVYRSAAGLGVRLDAGSAYAGAEITPHYDSMLVKVSTFGRDLVQASRTMNRALQEFRIRGVKTNIGFLENVITHPEFLASNCNTSFLDNHPEVFELPVKKDRANKILSWIGHTTVNGYPGIAPEKRLRFKDLREPEVPDIPYGKQLPRGSRDILREKGPEGLAAWARGNKSLLLTDTTMRDAHQSLMATRFRTRDLDRIATATAHLGGGLFSLEMWGGATFDVSMRFLNEDPWERLDRLRAKIPNICFQMLLRGSNAVGYTNYPDNVVQEFVRQAAQSGIDIFRVFDSLNWTRGMQVAMEAVCKEGAICEAAICYTGDILDLKRDKYPLQYYVDMAKELERMGAHILAIKDMAGLLKPFAAEKLVKALKNEIGIPVHLHTHDTSSNGGAMLMMAAQAGVDIVDAALSSVSGLTAQPNMNALLAALEGSIWDPQLDRDGLQQLANYWETVRTYYAPFESELRSGTAQVYEHEIPGGQYSNYKPQVEGLGLGHRWEECKQMYRKVNDMFGDLVKVTPSSKIVGDMAMFMIQNNLEPEDVMERGHELTFPQGVIDFFKGMIGQPYGGFPKELQKIILKDEEPLTCRPGELLEPVDLAAKKVELEKKLGHQVSDRDVLSAVLYPGVFEEFDRHRQTYSDTSVLPTPVFFYGLEVGEEVTIDIQEGKTLIIKLNAIGRVHEDGTRNIYYELNGMPRSAVVKDLSVETEGTAHVKADPDDEKQVGAPMPGKIFKLLVNVGDEVAEGDTLLATEAMKMETNVKAKLAGTVKEILFAEGDQVDQDDLLVVLA
;
A
#
# COMPACT_ATOMS: atom_id res chain seq x y z
N MET A 1 -30.69 -16.84 54.17
CA MET A 1 -29.67 -16.03 54.88
C MET A 1 -30.17 -14.60 55.06
N ALA A 2 -29.58 -13.83 55.98
CA ALA A 2 -29.83 -12.38 56.06
C ALA A 2 -29.04 -11.65 54.96
N VAL A 3 -29.67 -10.68 54.29
CA VAL A 3 -29.02 -9.88 53.25
C VAL A 3 -27.87 -9.06 53.84
N LYS A 4 -26.65 -9.23 53.31
CA LYS A 4 -25.45 -8.47 53.66
C LYS A 4 -25.23 -7.34 52.67
N LYS A 5 -25.11 -6.11 53.16
CA LYS A 5 -24.74 -4.96 52.31
C LYS A 5 -23.22 -4.91 52.13
N PHE A 6 -22.75 -5.20 50.91
CA PHE A 6 -21.33 -5.03 50.56
C PHE A 6 -21.00 -3.54 50.41
N ARG A 7 -19.86 -3.13 50.96
CA ARG A 7 -19.27 -1.79 50.83
C ARG A 7 -18.12 -1.80 49.85
N ARG A 8 -17.38 -2.91 49.77
CA ARG A 8 -16.19 -3.02 48.93
C ARG A 8 -16.07 -4.40 48.28
N ILE A 9 -15.88 -4.40 46.96
CA ILE A 9 -15.67 -5.62 46.16
C ILE A 9 -14.34 -5.55 45.44
N MET A 10 -13.56 -6.63 45.52
CA MET A 10 -12.33 -6.81 44.75
C MET A 10 -12.60 -7.65 43.51
N ALA A 11 -12.13 -7.21 42.34
CA ALA A 11 -12.07 -8.07 41.17
C ALA A 11 -10.73 -8.81 41.17
N ALA A 12 -10.74 -10.12 41.40
CA ALA A 12 -9.55 -10.97 41.31
C ALA A 12 -9.27 -11.36 39.85
N ASN A 13 -9.15 -10.36 38.99
CA ASN A 13 -9.00 -10.51 37.55
C ASN A 13 -8.42 -9.22 36.92
N ARG A 14 -8.25 -9.22 35.60
CA ARG A 14 -7.70 -8.11 34.80
C ARG A 14 -8.60 -7.77 33.61
N GLY A 15 -8.17 -6.78 32.82
CA GLY A 15 -8.74 -6.51 31.50
C GLY A 15 -10.22 -6.12 31.51
N GLU A 16 -10.97 -6.56 30.49
CA GLU A 16 -12.35 -6.13 30.29
C GLU A 16 -13.29 -6.58 31.41
N ILE A 17 -13.11 -7.81 31.92
CA ILE A 17 -14.03 -8.38 32.92
C ILE A 17 -13.90 -7.68 34.26
N ALA A 18 -12.69 -7.30 34.67
CA ALA A 18 -12.49 -6.47 35.85
C ALA A 18 -13.23 -5.12 35.70
N ILE A 19 -13.12 -4.48 34.54
CA ILE A 19 -13.85 -3.23 34.25
C ILE A 19 -15.37 -3.45 34.29
N ARG A 20 -15.86 -4.57 33.73
CA ARG A 20 -17.28 -4.94 33.74
C ARG A 20 -17.82 -5.15 35.15
N ILE A 21 -17.03 -5.74 36.04
CA ILE A 21 -17.33 -5.89 37.48
C ILE A 21 -17.38 -4.53 38.15
N PHE A 22 -16.37 -3.67 37.92
CA PHE A 22 -16.32 -2.35 38.54
C PHE A 22 -17.49 -1.46 38.12
N ARG A 23 -17.93 -1.54 36.86
CA ARG A 23 -19.15 -0.88 36.38
C ARG A 23 -20.37 -1.32 37.18
N ALA A 24 -20.59 -2.63 37.32
CA ALA A 24 -21.71 -3.16 38.12
C ALA A 24 -21.65 -2.72 39.60
N CYS A 25 -20.47 -2.76 40.20
CA CYS A 25 -20.26 -2.31 41.59
C CYS A 25 -20.58 -0.82 41.74
N THR A 26 -20.09 0.02 40.83
CA THR A 26 -20.30 1.47 40.86
C THR A 26 -21.79 1.82 40.70
N GLU A 27 -22.49 1.15 39.79
CA GLU A 27 -23.93 1.30 39.59
C GLU A 27 -24.75 0.93 40.85
N LEU A 28 -24.27 -0.06 41.62
CA LEU A 28 -24.83 -0.47 42.90
C LEU A 28 -24.33 0.37 44.10
N GLY A 29 -23.46 1.35 43.87
CA GLY A 29 -22.88 2.20 44.93
C GLY A 29 -21.88 1.49 45.84
N ILE A 30 -21.15 0.49 45.33
CA ILE A 30 -20.16 -0.33 46.03
C ILE A 30 -18.75 0.09 45.60
N GLY A 31 -17.85 0.30 46.56
CA GLY A 31 -16.44 0.63 46.29
C GLY A 31 -15.68 -0.54 45.66
N THR A 32 -14.67 -0.24 44.85
CA THR A 32 -14.02 -1.19 43.96
C THR A 32 -12.51 -1.31 44.21
N VAL A 33 -12.00 -2.54 44.19
CA VAL A 33 -10.56 -2.85 44.35
C VAL A 33 -10.04 -3.68 43.17
N ALA A 34 -8.99 -3.20 42.51
CA ALA A 34 -8.25 -3.94 41.49
C ALA A 34 -6.95 -4.55 42.05
N ILE A 35 -6.52 -5.65 41.45
CA ILE A 35 -5.17 -6.20 41.58
C ILE A 35 -4.46 -6.11 40.23
N TYR A 36 -3.14 -5.92 40.22
CA TYR A 36 -2.37 -5.88 38.98
C TYR A 36 -0.96 -6.44 39.16
N SER A 37 -0.36 -6.98 38.09
CA SER A 37 1.05 -7.40 38.06
C SER A 37 1.98 -6.24 37.67
N GLU A 38 3.30 -6.42 37.77
CA GLU A 38 4.27 -5.41 37.31
C GLU A 38 4.19 -5.12 35.80
N GLN A 39 3.83 -6.14 35.01
CA GLN A 39 3.64 -6.05 33.57
C GLN A 39 2.32 -5.35 33.20
N ASP A 40 1.28 -5.46 34.03
CA ASP A 40 -0.02 -4.80 33.84
C ASP A 40 -0.11 -3.39 34.44
N ARG A 41 1.02 -2.77 34.84
CA ARG A 41 1.03 -1.44 35.48
C ARG A 41 0.35 -0.33 34.65
N LEU A 42 0.26 -0.50 33.33
CA LEU A 42 -0.40 0.44 32.39
C LEU A 42 -1.78 -0.05 31.91
N SER A 43 -2.28 -1.18 32.42
CA SER A 43 -3.56 -1.76 32.02
C SER A 43 -4.74 -0.88 32.45
N LEU A 44 -5.75 -0.77 31.60
CA LEU A 44 -6.86 0.16 31.79
C LEU A 44 -7.67 -0.14 33.06
N HIS A 45 -7.85 -1.42 33.41
CA HIS A 45 -8.68 -1.83 34.55
C HIS A 45 -8.17 -1.28 35.89
N ARG A 46 -6.86 -1.11 36.02
CA ARG A 46 -6.21 -0.53 37.20
C ARG A 46 -6.74 0.87 37.52
N TYR A 47 -7.01 1.67 36.48
CA TYR A 47 -7.49 3.05 36.60
C TYR A 47 -9.02 3.15 36.67
N LYS A 48 -9.73 2.02 36.62
CA LYS A 48 -11.20 1.96 36.68
C LYS A 48 -11.74 1.54 38.05
N ALA A 49 -10.89 1.05 38.94
CA ALA A 49 -11.23 0.81 40.33
C ALA A 49 -10.93 2.04 41.20
N ASP A 50 -11.58 2.14 42.36
CA ASP A 50 -11.32 3.19 43.36
C ASP A 50 -9.94 3.02 44.01
N GLU A 51 -9.51 1.77 44.20
CA GLU A 51 -8.19 1.39 44.71
C GLU A 51 -7.57 0.28 43.85
N ALA A 52 -6.24 0.28 43.70
CA ALA A 52 -5.53 -0.76 42.95
C ALA A 52 -4.20 -1.14 43.61
N TYR A 53 -3.89 -2.43 43.66
CA TYR A 53 -2.74 -2.96 44.39
C TYR A 53 -1.90 -3.93 43.55
N LEU A 54 -0.57 -3.80 43.65
CA LEU A 54 0.37 -4.73 43.03
C LEU A 54 0.32 -6.08 43.77
N VAL A 55 0.26 -7.18 43.00
CA VAL A 55 0.35 -8.56 43.51
C VAL A 55 1.49 -9.31 42.80
N GLY A 56 1.97 -10.39 43.40
CA GLY A 56 2.94 -11.30 42.78
C GLY A 56 4.31 -10.65 42.56
N LYS A 57 4.77 -9.81 43.47
CA LYS A 57 6.07 -9.13 43.34
C LYS A 57 7.20 -10.16 43.14
N GLY A 58 7.89 -10.07 42.00
CA GLY A 58 8.96 -11.01 41.61
C GLY A 58 8.49 -12.33 40.98
N LYS A 59 7.17 -12.50 40.77
CA LYS A 59 6.59 -13.65 40.06
C LYS A 59 6.39 -13.35 38.57
N GLY A 60 6.11 -14.40 37.79
CA GLY A 60 5.67 -14.25 36.41
C GLY A 60 4.32 -13.52 36.28
N PRO A 61 4.02 -12.94 35.10
CA PRO A 61 2.85 -12.09 34.89
C PRO A 61 1.50 -12.80 35.10
N ILE A 62 1.44 -14.11 34.87
CA ILE A 62 0.24 -14.94 35.07
C ILE A 62 0.19 -15.45 36.52
N ASP A 63 1.32 -15.92 37.05
CA ASP A 63 1.43 -16.46 38.40
C ASP A 63 0.99 -15.44 39.47
N ALA A 64 1.22 -14.15 39.20
CA ALA A 64 0.75 -13.05 40.05
C ALA A 64 -0.77 -13.03 40.25
N TYR A 65 -1.56 -13.44 39.24
CA TYR A 65 -3.02 -13.53 39.32
C TYR A 65 -3.53 -14.90 39.78
N LEU A 66 -2.65 -15.89 39.91
CA LEU A 66 -2.99 -17.25 40.38
C LEU A 66 -2.66 -17.48 41.86
N ASP A 67 -1.94 -16.56 42.51
CA ASP A 67 -1.67 -16.63 43.95
C ASP A 67 -2.88 -16.19 44.78
N TYR A 68 -3.80 -17.12 45.00
CA TYR A 68 -4.99 -16.84 45.78
C TYR A 68 -4.71 -16.56 47.26
N GLU A 69 -3.60 -17.04 47.83
CA GLU A 69 -3.25 -16.78 49.24
C GLU A 69 -2.88 -15.31 49.43
N GLU A 70 -2.03 -14.77 48.55
CA GLU A 70 -1.68 -13.35 48.53
C GLU A 70 -2.92 -12.47 48.29
N ILE A 71 -3.80 -12.86 47.36
CA ILE A 71 -5.03 -12.12 47.04
C ILE A 71 -5.97 -12.07 48.24
N VAL A 72 -6.22 -13.20 48.91
CA VAL A 72 -7.09 -13.25 50.10
C VAL A 72 -6.51 -12.44 51.26
N GLU A 73 -5.20 -12.54 51.52
CA GLU A 73 -4.54 -11.77 52.57
C GLU A 73 -4.59 -10.26 52.28
N LEU A 74 -4.40 -9.86 51.03
CA LEU A 74 -4.57 -8.47 50.60
C LEU A 74 -6.01 -8.00 50.81
N ALA A 75 -7.00 -8.81 50.41
CA ALA A 75 -8.41 -8.48 50.56
C ALA A 75 -8.79 -8.28 52.04
N ARG A 76 -8.25 -9.10 52.96
CA ARG A 76 -8.42 -8.91 54.42
C ARG A 76 -7.81 -7.60 54.90
N ARG A 77 -6.57 -7.29 54.50
CA ARG A 77 -5.88 -6.03 54.88
C ARG A 77 -6.60 -4.78 54.37
N LYS A 78 -7.38 -4.92 53.31
CA LYS A 78 -8.12 -3.84 52.66
C LYS A 78 -9.61 -3.85 52.98
N GLU A 79 -10.03 -4.66 53.95
CA GLU A 79 -11.41 -4.72 54.43
C GLU A 79 -12.41 -4.94 53.27
N VAL A 80 -12.05 -5.82 52.33
CA VAL A 80 -12.92 -6.20 51.21
C VAL A 80 -14.01 -7.15 51.72
N ASP A 81 -15.27 -6.87 51.39
CA ASP A 81 -16.40 -7.68 51.83
C ASP A 81 -16.61 -8.91 50.93
N ALA A 82 -16.33 -8.77 49.64
CA ALA A 82 -16.50 -9.84 48.66
C ALA A 82 -15.47 -9.78 47.52
N ILE A 83 -15.11 -10.94 46.98
CA ILE A 83 -14.24 -11.07 45.80
C ILE A 83 -15.07 -11.60 44.64
N HIS A 84 -15.02 -10.88 43.52
CA HIS A 84 -15.55 -11.34 42.24
C HIS A 84 -14.40 -11.88 41.39
N PRO A 85 -14.38 -13.18 41.03
CA PRO A 85 -13.25 -13.76 40.31
C PRO A 85 -13.30 -13.49 38.80
N GLY A 86 -14.47 -13.11 38.27
CA GLY A 86 -14.64 -12.90 36.83
C GLY A 86 -14.66 -14.24 36.10
N TYR A 87 -13.82 -14.39 35.08
CA TYR A 87 -13.63 -15.65 34.34
C TYR A 87 -12.15 -15.94 34.09
N GLY A 88 -11.81 -17.21 33.86
CA GLY A 88 -10.40 -17.63 33.81
C GLY A 88 -9.69 -17.41 35.15
N PHE A 89 -8.36 -17.52 35.16
CA PHE A 89 -7.54 -17.44 36.39
C PHE A 89 -8.09 -18.34 37.50
N LEU A 90 -8.60 -17.75 38.59
CA LEU A 90 -9.06 -18.45 39.79
C LEU A 90 -10.59 -18.64 39.84
N ALA A 91 -11.32 -18.31 38.77
CA ALA A 91 -12.78 -18.31 38.79
C ALA A 91 -13.45 -19.68 38.93
N GLU A 92 -12.72 -20.76 38.67
CA GLU A 92 -13.17 -22.14 38.85
C GLU A 92 -12.34 -22.88 39.92
N ASN A 93 -11.56 -22.14 40.72
CA ASN A 93 -10.71 -22.73 41.75
C ASN A 93 -11.47 -22.89 43.08
N ALA A 94 -11.81 -24.14 43.43
CA ALA A 94 -12.58 -24.44 44.64
C ALA A 94 -11.82 -24.05 45.92
N GLU A 95 -10.50 -24.20 45.95
CA GLU A 95 -9.64 -23.86 47.08
C GLU A 95 -9.66 -22.35 47.36
N PHE A 96 -9.73 -21.51 46.33
CA PHE A 96 -9.85 -20.07 46.43
C PHE A 96 -11.20 -19.64 47.00
N ALA A 97 -12.30 -20.23 46.52
CA ALA A 97 -13.63 -20.00 47.07
C ALA A 97 -13.69 -20.35 48.57
N GLU A 98 -13.14 -21.50 48.94
CA GLU A 98 -12.99 -21.91 50.35
C GLU A 98 -12.08 -20.98 51.16
N ALA A 99 -10.97 -20.51 50.58
CA ALA A 99 -10.08 -19.56 51.24
C ALA A 99 -10.78 -18.23 51.54
N CYS A 100 -11.62 -17.75 50.61
CA CYS A 100 -12.46 -16.57 50.83
C CYS A 100 -13.44 -16.81 51.98
N GLU A 101 -14.16 -17.94 51.98
CA GLU A 101 -15.11 -18.29 53.06
C GLU A 101 -14.42 -18.37 54.43
N ARG A 102 -13.25 -19.04 54.52
CA ARG A 102 -12.44 -19.12 55.76
C ARG A 102 -11.97 -17.74 56.23
N ALA A 103 -11.72 -16.82 55.31
CA ALA A 103 -11.32 -15.44 55.61
C ALA A 103 -12.50 -14.51 55.98
N GLY A 104 -13.75 -15.00 55.87
CA GLY A 104 -14.96 -14.20 56.10
C GLY A 104 -15.31 -13.26 54.94
N ILE A 105 -14.73 -13.49 53.76
CA ILE A 105 -14.94 -12.71 52.53
C ILE A 105 -15.91 -13.50 51.64
N ALA A 106 -16.98 -12.85 51.16
CA ALA A 106 -17.92 -13.54 50.28
C ALA A 106 -17.29 -13.80 48.91
N PHE A 107 -17.36 -15.03 48.43
CA PHE A 107 -16.99 -15.38 47.07
C PHE A 107 -18.18 -15.16 46.14
N ILE A 108 -18.06 -14.31 45.12
CA ILE A 108 -19.15 -14.03 44.17
C ILE A 108 -19.12 -15.07 43.06
N GLY A 109 -19.70 -16.23 43.35
CA GLY A 109 -19.81 -17.38 42.48
C GLY A 109 -20.50 -18.55 43.20
N PRO A 110 -20.51 -19.75 42.61
CA PRO A 110 -20.99 -20.96 43.28
C PRO A 110 -20.10 -21.32 44.48
N THR A 111 -20.61 -22.20 45.34
CA THR A 111 -19.83 -22.72 46.48
C THR A 111 -18.69 -23.62 46.01
N ALA A 112 -17.65 -23.79 46.85
CA ALA A 112 -16.54 -24.68 46.54
C ALA A 112 -16.97 -26.13 46.29
N GLN A 113 -18.02 -26.60 46.98
CA GLN A 113 -18.58 -27.94 46.75
C GLN A 113 -19.18 -28.05 45.34
N ILE A 114 -20.00 -27.07 44.93
CA ILE A 114 -20.57 -27.03 43.57
C ILE A 114 -19.46 -26.99 42.52
N MET A 115 -18.38 -26.23 42.76
CA MET A 115 -17.23 -26.19 41.86
C MET A 115 -16.52 -27.54 41.74
N ARG A 116 -16.43 -28.34 42.81
CA ARG A 116 -15.86 -29.69 42.74
C ARG A 116 -16.79 -30.67 42.01
N ASP A 117 -18.09 -30.57 42.27
CA ASP A 117 -19.10 -31.45 41.69
C ASP A 117 -19.25 -31.23 40.17
N LEU A 118 -19.00 -30.00 39.69
CA LEU A 118 -19.25 -29.61 38.30
C LEU A 118 -18.02 -29.16 37.51
N GLY A 119 -16.94 -28.74 38.18
CA GLY A 119 -15.72 -28.23 37.55
C GLY A 119 -14.76 -29.33 37.07
N ASP A 120 -14.82 -30.52 37.67
CA ASP A 120 -14.16 -31.71 37.11
C ASP A 120 -15.07 -32.37 36.07
N LYS A 121 -14.51 -32.70 34.89
CA LYS A 121 -15.30 -33.23 33.76
C LYS A 121 -15.90 -34.60 34.04
N VAL A 122 -15.26 -35.42 34.87
CA VAL A 122 -15.79 -36.73 35.26
C VAL A 122 -16.92 -36.55 36.26
N ALA A 123 -16.71 -35.74 37.30
CA ALA A 123 -17.74 -35.44 38.30
C ALA A 123 -18.98 -34.79 37.68
N GLY A 124 -18.79 -33.81 36.79
CA GLY A 124 -19.91 -33.16 36.09
C GLY A 124 -20.73 -34.12 35.22
N ARG A 125 -20.08 -35.15 34.63
CA ARG A 125 -20.78 -36.20 33.88
C ARG A 125 -21.61 -37.11 34.78
N GLU A 126 -21.10 -37.46 35.96
CA GLU A 126 -21.86 -38.23 36.95
C GLU A 126 -23.12 -37.46 37.38
N VAL A 127 -23.00 -36.15 37.62
CA VAL A 127 -24.14 -35.28 37.93
C VAL A 127 -25.14 -35.25 36.77
N ALA A 128 -24.67 -35.05 35.53
CA ALA A 128 -25.54 -35.03 34.36
C ALA A 128 -26.27 -36.36 34.15
N GLN A 129 -25.60 -37.50 34.38
CA GLN A 129 -26.22 -38.81 34.32
C GLN A 129 -27.30 -39.00 35.40
N GLN A 130 -27.02 -38.58 36.64
CA GLN A 130 -27.99 -38.63 37.75
C GLN A 130 -29.20 -37.72 37.49
N ALA A 131 -28.98 -36.58 36.82
CA ALA A 131 -30.03 -35.66 36.39
C ALA A 131 -30.82 -36.14 35.15
N GLY A 132 -30.47 -37.31 34.58
CA GLY A 132 -31.14 -37.86 33.40
C GLY A 132 -30.82 -37.13 32.09
N VAL A 133 -29.71 -36.38 32.04
CA VAL A 133 -29.28 -35.63 30.86
C VAL A 133 -28.41 -36.52 29.95
N PRO A 134 -28.64 -36.53 28.62
CA PRO A 134 -27.84 -37.35 27.71
C PRO A 134 -26.35 -36.97 27.70
N LEU A 135 -25.49 -37.99 27.75
CA LEU A 135 -24.03 -37.85 27.66
C LEU A 135 -23.51 -38.32 26.30
N VAL A 136 -22.37 -37.79 25.87
CA VAL A 136 -21.62 -38.36 24.75
C VAL A 136 -21.15 -39.77 25.16
N PRO A 137 -21.37 -40.82 24.33
CA PRO A 137 -20.84 -42.15 24.61
C PRO A 137 -19.32 -42.10 24.80
N GLY A 138 -18.84 -42.53 25.96
CA GLY A 138 -17.44 -42.42 26.35
C GLY A 138 -17.05 -43.45 27.40
N THR A 139 -15.75 -43.52 27.71
CA THR A 139 -15.24 -44.37 28.79
C THR A 139 -15.69 -43.84 30.15
N GLU A 140 -16.18 -44.71 31.04
CA GLU A 140 -16.66 -44.32 32.38
C GLU A 140 -15.53 -43.79 33.28
N LYS A 141 -14.30 -44.27 33.08
CA LYS A 141 -13.12 -43.87 33.83
C LYS A 141 -11.99 -43.47 32.87
N PRO A 142 -11.00 -42.69 33.35
CA PRO A 142 -9.79 -42.43 32.58
C PRO A 142 -9.15 -43.74 32.14
N VAL A 143 -8.66 -43.76 30.90
CA VAL A 143 -8.05 -44.95 30.30
C VAL A 143 -6.65 -45.13 30.87
N GLN A 144 -6.35 -46.31 31.42
CA GLN A 144 -5.06 -46.61 32.03
C GLN A 144 -4.12 -47.37 31.08
N THR A 145 -4.68 -48.08 30.10
CA THR A 145 -3.90 -48.90 29.16
C THR A 145 -4.33 -48.67 27.70
N GLU A 146 -3.39 -48.88 26.77
CA GLU A 146 -3.67 -48.81 25.33
C GLU A 146 -4.73 -49.85 24.90
N GLU A 147 -4.80 -51.00 25.58
CA GLU A 147 -5.76 -52.07 25.31
C GLU A 147 -7.20 -51.65 25.62
N GLU A 148 -7.42 -50.95 26.74
CA GLU A 148 -8.72 -50.36 27.09
C GLU A 148 -9.19 -49.36 26.03
N ALA A 149 -8.27 -48.52 25.53
CA ALA A 149 -8.57 -47.57 24.46
C ALA A 149 -8.98 -48.25 23.15
N LEU A 150 -8.26 -49.31 22.76
CA LEU A 150 -8.56 -50.09 21.55
C LEU A 150 -9.90 -50.82 21.66
N LEU A 151 -10.24 -51.35 22.84
CA LEU A 151 -11.51 -52.00 23.09
C LEU A 151 -12.67 -51.00 22.98
N PHE A 152 -12.52 -49.82 23.56
CA PHE A 152 -13.48 -48.73 23.42
C PHE A 152 -13.65 -48.33 21.94
N ALA A 153 -12.56 -48.09 21.22
CA ALA A 153 -12.59 -47.70 19.81
C ALA A 153 -13.29 -48.75 18.92
N ARG A 154 -13.12 -50.04 19.23
CA ARG A 154 -13.81 -51.14 18.52
C ARG A 154 -15.32 -51.13 18.75
N ASN A 155 -15.76 -50.78 19.96
CA ASN A 155 -17.18 -50.76 20.34
C ASN A 155 -17.88 -49.47 19.92
N ALA A 156 -17.21 -48.32 20.07
CA ALA A 156 -17.76 -47.00 19.78
C ALA A 156 -17.68 -46.64 18.28
N GLY A 157 -16.70 -47.19 17.56
CA GLY A 157 -16.36 -46.81 16.19
C GLY A 157 -15.58 -45.50 16.11
N TYR A 158 -14.80 -45.33 15.03
CA TYR A 158 -14.13 -44.06 14.72
C TYR A 158 -15.07 -43.12 13.95
N PRO A 159 -14.91 -41.78 14.06
CA PRO A 159 -13.88 -41.09 14.84
C PRO A 159 -14.19 -41.02 16.35
N ILE A 160 -13.12 -40.99 17.15
CA ILE A 160 -13.17 -40.78 18.60
C ILE A 160 -12.35 -39.56 18.98
N ILE A 161 -12.60 -38.98 20.15
CA ILE A 161 -11.84 -37.86 20.68
C ILE A 161 -11.24 -38.24 22.04
N ILE A 162 -9.95 -37.97 22.18
CA ILE A 162 -9.21 -38.07 23.44
C ILE A 162 -9.35 -36.73 24.15
N LYS A 163 -9.70 -36.75 25.42
CA LYS A 163 -9.83 -35.54 26.25
C LYS A 163 -9.10 -35.71 27.58
N ALA A 164 -8.36 -34.69 27.99
CA ALA A 164 -7.79 -34.60 29.34
C ALA A 164 -8.89 -34.40 30.38
N SER A 165 -8.76 -35.07 31.54
CA SER A 165 -9.77 -35.03 32.62
C SER A 165 -9.85 -33.66 33.29
N ALA A 166 -8.69 -33.01 33.49
CA ALA A 166 -8.56 -31.67 34.07
C ALA A 166 -8.37 -30.55 33.02
N GLY A 167 -8.62 -30.83 31.73
CA GLY A 167 -8.29 -29.92 30.64
C GLY A 167 -9.38 -28.88 30.33
N GLY A 168 -8.99 -27.61 30.23
CA GLY A 168 -9.83 -26.48 29.80
C GLY A 168 -9.27 -25.71 28.59
N GLY A 169 -10.13 -25.00 27.85
CA GLY A 169 -9.71 -24.09 26.77
C GLY A 169 -9.22 -24.75 25.47
N GLY A 170 -9.62 -26.00 25.20
CA GLY A 170 -9.29 -26.75 23.97
C GLY A 170 -7.90 -27.41 23.95
N ARG A 171 -7.13 -27.31 25.03
CA ARG A 171 -5.82 -27.97 25.20
C ARG A 171 -5.98 -29.40 25.72
N GLY A 172 -5.10 -30.30 25.32
CA GLY A 172 -5.15 -31.72 25.70
C GLY A 172 -6.30 -32.52 25.08
N MET A 173 -6.77 -32.09 23.89
CA MET A 173 -7.79 -32.81 23.10
C MET A 173 -7.25 -33.24 21.74
N ARG A 174 -7.56 -34.47 21.30
CA ARG A 174 -7.14 -34.97 19.97
C ARG A 174 -8.24 -35.81 19.32
N VAL A 175 -8.63 -35.46 18.11
CA VAL A 175 -9.51 -36.28 17.28
C VAL A 175 -8.67 -37.38 16.64
N VAL A 176 -9.21 -38.60 16.68
CA VAL A 176 -8.56 -39.80 16.21
C VAL A 176 -9.51 -40.51 15.24
N ARG A 177 -9.03 -40.78 14.02
CA ARG A 177 -9.82 -41.39 12.94
C ARG A 177 -9.43 -42.84 12.65
N ASN A 178 -8.30 -43.32 13.18
CA ASN A 178 -7.84 -44.69 13.00
C ASN A 178 -7.01 -45.18 14.19
N GLN A 179 -6.64 -46.47 14.15
CA GLN A 179 -5.91 -47.13 15.22
C GLN A 179 -4.50 -46.56 15.45
N THR A 180 -3.81 -46.12 14.41
CA THR A 180 -2.45 -45.56 14.53
C THR A 180 -2.49 -44.23 15.26
N GLU A 181 -3.40 -43.34 14.83
CA GLU A 181 -3.64 -42.04 15.47
C GLU A 181 -4.07 -42.18 16.94
N LEU A 182 -4.75 -43.28 17.32
CA LEU A 182 -5.16 -43.50 18.72
C LEU A 182 -3.94 -43.66 19.63
N LYS A 183 -2.95 -44.46 19.18
CA LYS A 183 -1.75 -44.74 19.97
C LYS A 183 -0.89 -43.49 20.13
N GLU A 184 -0.73 -42.73 19.06
CA GLU A 184 0.03 -41.47 19.07
C GLU A 184 -0.70 -40.39 19.88
N GLY A 185 -2.01 -40.26 19.65
CA GLY A 185 -2.88 -39.31 20.33
C GLY A 185 -2.92 -39.50 21.85
N LEU A 186 -2.97 -40.74 22.35
CA LEU A 186 -2.96 -41.02 23.79
C LEU A 186 -1.68 -40.53 24.46
N ARG A 187 -0.52 -40.79 23.85
CA ARG A 187 0.78 -40.35 24.38
C ARG A 187 0.91 -38.83 24.36
N SER A 188 0.53 -38.21 23.23
CA SER A 188 0.60 -36.77 23.05
C SER A 188 -0.35 -36.02 24.00
N ALA A 189 -1.63 -36.44 24.08
CA ALA A 189 -2.62 -35.81 24.94
C ALA A 189 -2.29 -35.95 26.43
N ALA A 190 -1.81 -37.12 26.87
CA ALA A 190 -1.38 -37.32 28.26
C ALA A 190 -0.16 -36.46 28.62
N SER A 191 0.82 -36.36 27.72
CA SER A 191 2.01 -35.52 27.93
C SER A 191 1.65 -34.02 27.99
N GLU A 192 0.77 -33.57 27.11
CA GLU A 192 0.27 -32.17 27.12
C GLU A 192 -0.54 -31.88 28.38
N ALA A 193 -1.35 -32.83 28.84
CA ALA A 193 -2.16 -32.69 30.05
C ALA A 193 -1.30 -32.64 31.32
N GLU A 194 -0.26 -33.46 31.42
CA GLU A 194 0.71 -33.41 32.52
C GLU A 194 1.45 -32.06 32.54
N ALA A 195 1.96 -31.61 31.39
CA ALA A 195 2.71 -30.36 31.30
C ALA A 195 1.84 -29.12 31.60
N SER A 196 0.56 -29.15 31.22
CA SER A 196 -0.34 -27.98 31.32
C SER A 196 -1.16 -27.95 32.61
N PHE A 197 -1.53 -29.11 33.15
CA PHE A 197 -2.49 -29.25 34.25
C PHE A 197 -1.98 -30.12 35.41
N GLY A 198 -0.77 -30.69 35.31
CA GLY A 198 -0.19 -31.57 36.33
C GLY A 198 -0.93 -32.90 36.51
N ASN A 199 -1.73 -33.30 35.52
CA ASN A 199 -2.50 -34.54 35.53
C ASN A 199 -2.60 -35.17 34.14
N ALA A 200 -1.87 -36.26 33.94
CA ALA A 200 -1.85 -37.04 32.69
C ALA A 200 -3.14 -37.83 32.37
N ALA A 201 -4.17 -37.84 33.23
CA ALA A 201 -5.36 -38.66 33.03
C ALA A 201 -6.21 -38.22 31.83
N VAL A 202 -6.43 -39.14 30.88
CA VAL A 202 -7.26 -38.93 29.68
C VAL A 202 -8.41 -39.91 29.61
N PHE A 203 -9.53 -39.50 29.02
CA PHE A 203 -10.68 -40.34 28.72
C PHE A 203 -11.05 -40.24 27.22
N LEU A 204 -11.86 -41.20 26.74
CA LEU A 204 -12.25 -41.30 25.34
C LEU A 204 -13.75 -41.07 25.18
N GLU A 205 -14.13 -40.35 24.14
CA GLU A 205 -15.51 -40.18 23.73
C GLU A 205 -15.68 -40.44 22.24
N ARG A 206 -16.90 -40.81 21.82
CA ARG A 206 -17.30 -40.73 20.42
C ARG A 206 -17.16 -39.28 19.96
N TYR A 207 -16.46 -39.06 18.86
CA TYR A 207 -16.38 -37.73 18.27
C TYR A 207 -17.69 -37.44 17.54
N ILE A 208 -18.38 -36.36 17.93
CA ILE A 208 -19.53 -35.87 17.19
C ILE A 208 -18.98 -35.03 16.04
N GLU A 209 -19.28 -35.40 14.80
CA GLU A 209 -18.85 -34.65 13.62
C GLU A 209 -19.81 -33.48 13.36
N ASN A 210 -19.22 -32.33 13.01
CA ASN A 210 -19.93 -31.09 12.68
C ASN A 210 -21.02 -30.69 13.71
N PRO A 211 -20.78 -30.78 15.03
CA PRO A 211 -21.79 -30.41 16.01
C PRO A 211 -22.00 -28.90 16.03
N LYS A 212 -23.18 -28.49 16.48
CA LYS A 212 -23.37 -27.16 17.03
C LYS A 212 -22.99 -27.15 18.51
N HIS A 213 -22.31 -26.10 18.96
CA HIS A 213 -22.01 -25.88 20.37
C HIS A 213 -23.06 -24.94 20.94
N ILE A 214 -23.96 -25.48 21.76
CA ILE A 214 -25.07 -24.75 22.38
C ILE A 214 -24.83 -24.71 23.87
N GLU A 215 -25.03 -23.57 24.50
CA GLU A 215 -24.84 -23.43 25.95
C GLU A 215 -25.97 -22.64 26.59
N VAL A 216 -26.32 -22.98 27.83
CA VAL A 216 -27.46 -22.39 28.55
C VAL A 216 -26.99 -21.63 29.77
N GLN A 217 -27.37 -20.36 29.87
CA GLN A 217 -27.07 -19.51 31.01
C GLN A 217 -27.99 -19.83 32.18
N LEU A 218 -27.43 -20.07 33.36
CA LEU A 218 -28.17 -20.24 34.62
C LEU A 218 -27.91 -19.09 35.58
N LEU A 219 -28.88 -18.85 36.47
CA LEU A 219 -28.73 -18.03 37.68
C LEU A 219 -29.54 -18.68 38.81
N GLY A 220 -28.85 -19.08 39.88
CA GLY A 220 -29.48 -19.59 41.09
C GLY A 220 -29.27 -18.67 42.29
N ASP A 221 -30.21 -18.63 43.23
CA ASP A 221 -30.01 -17.96 44.53
C ASP A 221 -29.74 -18.95 45.68
N GLN A 222 -29.40 -18.40 46.86
CA GLN A 222 -29.15 -19.20 48.07
C GLN A 222 -30.44 -19.67 48.76
N HIS A 223 -31.60 -19.52 48.12
CA HIS A 223 -32.92 -19.86 48.67
C HIS A 223 -33.61 -20.96 47.85
N GLY A 224 -32.88 -21.60 46.94
CA GLY A 224 -33.34 -22.74 46.14
C GLY A 224 -34.06 -22.35 44.85
N ASN A 225 -34.04 -21.07 44.46
CA ASN A 225 -34.59 -20.66 43.17
C ASN A 225 -33.51 -20.76 42.08
N LEU A 226 -33.87 -21.30 40.92
CA LEU A 226 -32.98 -21.46 39.76
C LEU A 226 -33.76 -21.15 38.48
N VAL A 227 -33.19 -20.32 37.61
CA VAL A 227 -33.76 -19.94 36.31
C VAL A 227 -32.69 -20.00 35.21
N HIS A 228 -33.13 -20.17 33.96
CA HIS A 228 -32.26 -20.04 32.79
C HIS A 228 -32.48 -18.70 32.07
N PHE A 229 -31.44 -18.19 31.41
CA PHE A 229 -31.50 -16.99 30.56
C PHE A 229 -31.39 -17.37 29.09
N TYR A 230 -32.06 -18.46 28.73
CA TYR A 230 -31.98 -19.09 27.41
C TYR A 230 -30.56 -19.53 27.04
N GLU A 231 -30.38 -19.85 25.75
CA GLU A 231 -29.19 -20.42 25.18
C GLU A 231 -28.38 -19.42 24.32
N ARG A 232 -27.13 -19.78 24.08
CA ARG A 232 -26.23 -19.14 23.11
C ARG A 232 -25.72 -20.19 22.13
N ASP A 233 -25.59 -19.81 20.86
CA ASP A 233 -24.86 -20.58 19.85
C ASP A 233 -23.41 -20.08 19.81
N CYS A 234 -22.48 -20.96 20.20
CA CYS A 234 -21.04 -20.72 20.22
C CYS A 234 -20.31 -21.61 19.20
N SER A 235 -20.99 -22.02 18.13
CA SER A 235 -20.46 -22.96 17.14
C SER A 235 -19.33 -22.37 16.29
N ILE A 236 -19.18 -21.05 16.21
CA ILE A 236 -18.15 -20.44 15.39
C ILE A 236 -16.84 -20.49 16.18
N GLN A 237 -16.03 -21.50 15.87
CA GLN A 237 -14.82 -21.85 16.60
C GLN A 237 -13.62 -22.05 15.69
N ARG A 238 -12.42 -21.73 16.19
CA ARG A 238 -11.14 -22.09 15.57
C ARG A 238 -10.35 -22.95 16.53
N ARG A 239 -9.96 -24.17 16.11
CA ARG A 239 -9.22 -25.12 16.98
C ARG A 239 -9.90 -25.30 18.35
N HIS A 240 -11.22 -25.44 18.36
CA HIS A 240 -12.06 -25.56 19.56
C HIS A 240 -12.09 -24.33 20.49
N GLN A 241 -11.65 -23.15 20.02
CA GLN A 241 -11.78 -21.89 20.74
C GLN A 241 -12.90 -21.04 20.13
N LYS A 242 -13.78 -20.49 20.98
CA LYS A 242 -14.91 -19.63 20.58
C LYS A 242 -14.41 -18.30 20.00
N VAL A 243 -14.98 -17.92 18.85
CA VAL A 243 -14.61 -16.70 18.11
C VAL A 243 -15.78 -15.70 18.05
N ILE A 244 -16.98 -16.21 17.71
CA ILE A 244 -18.21 -15.42 17.60
C ILE A 244 -19.32 -16.18 18.31
N GLU A 245 -20.10 -15.46 19.10
CA GLU A 245 -21.22 -16.01 19.85
C GLU A 245 -22.51 -15.28 19.49
N VAL A 246 -23.61 -16.04 19.42
CA VAL A 246 -24.93 -15.52 19.06
C VAL A 246 -25.95 -15.90 20.13
N ALA A 247 -26.83 -14.98 20.51
CA ALA A 247 -27.99 -15.26 21.35
C ALA A 247 -29.26 -14.72 20.68
N PRO A 248 -30.38 -15.46 20.68
CA PRO A 248 -30.49 -16.91 20.96
C PRO A 248 -29.85 -17.77 19.85
N ALA A 249 -29.89 -19.10 20.02
CA ALA A 249 -29.56 -20.02 18.94
C ALA A 249 -30.74 -20.16 17.96
N LEU A 250 -30.72 -19.39 16.87
CA LEU A 250 -31.83 -19.32 15.91
C LEU A 250 -32.03 -20.60 15.08
N SER A 251 -31.06 -21.50 15.08
CA SER A 251 -31.20 -22.83 14.48
C SER A 251 -32.07 -23.78 15.28
N LEU A 252 -32.36 -23.47 16.56
CA LEU A 252 -33.18 -24.34 17.41
C LEU A 252 -34.67 -24.05 17.23
N THR A 253 -35.46 -25.12 17.13
CA THR A 253 -36.92 -25.03 17.28
C THR A 253 -37.31 -24.66 18.72
N GLY A 254 -38.57 -24.28 18.93
CA GLY A 254 -39.09 -24.01 20.28
C GLY A 254 -38.88 -25.20 21.22
N ASP A 255 -39.29 -26.39 20.78
CA ASP A 255 -39.19 -27.62 21.57
C ASP A 255 -37.72 -28.00 21.90
N GLN A 256 -36.80 -27.82 20.94
CA GLN A 256 -35.38 -28.08 21.17
C GLN A 256 -34.77 -27.10 22.18
N ARG A 257 -35.18 -25.83 22.12
CA ARG A 257 -34.76 -24.80 23.07
C ARG A 257 -35.24 -25.12 24.49
N ASP A 258 -36.52 -25.46 24.62
CA ASP A 258 -37.09 -25.83 25.92
C ASP A 258 -36.39 -27.07 26.47
N GLN A 259 -36.16 -28.08 25.63
CA GLN A 259 -35.44 -29.31 26.01
C GLN A 259 -34.03 -29.03 26.53
N VAL A 260 -33.21 -28.25 25.83
CA VAL A 260 -31.82 -27.99 26.28
C VAL A 260 -31.80 -27.11 27.54
N CYS A 261 -32.76 -26.19 27.68
CA CYS A 261 -32.91 -25.38 28.90
C CYS A 261 -33.34 -26.23 30.09
N ASP A 262 -34.28 -27.17 29.90
CA ASP A 262 -34.71 -28.11 30.93
C ASP A 262 -33.57 -29.02 31.39
N TYR A 263 -32.72 -29.49 30.46
CA TYR A 263 -31.51 -30.24 30.82
C TYR A 263 -30.54 -29.42 31.68
N ALA A 264 -30.32 -28.15 31.34
CA ALA A 264 -29.47 -27.28 32.14
C ALA A 264 -30.05 -27.04 33.54
N LEU A 265 -31.37 -26.81 33.65
CA LEU A 265 -32.06 -26.69 34.93
C LEU A 265 -31.99 -27.99 35.74
N ALA A 266 -32.13 -29.16 35.12
CA ALA A 266 -32.03 -30.44 35.80
C ALA A 266 -30.64 -30.65 36.44
N ILE A 267 -29.56 -30.33 35.71
CA ILE A 267 -28.19 -30.37 36.23
C ILE A 267 -28.02 -29.37 37.38
N GLY A 268 -28.46 -28.13 37.22
CA GLY A 268 -28.34 -27.13 38.26
C GLY A 268 -29.12 -27.48 39.54
N ASN A 269 -30.33 -28.05 39.40
CA ASN A 269 -31.13 -28.50 40.53
C ASN A 269 -30.50 -29.68 41.28
N ALA A 270 -29.83 -30.60 40.56
CA ALA A 270 -29.18 -31.77 41.17
C ALA A 270 -28.10 -31.40 42.21
N VAL A 271 -27.46 -30.23 42.05
CA VAL A 271 -26.40 -29.74 42.96
C VAL A 271 -26.81 -28.51 43.79
N GLY A 272 -28.06 -28.05 43.67
CA GLY A 272 -28.52 -26.81 44.30
C GLY A 272 -27.70 -25.58 43.84
N TYR A 273 -27.53 -25.45 42.52
CA TYR A 273 -26.67 -24.44 41.90
C TYR A 273 -27.01 -23.02 42.37
N SER A 274 -25.98 -22.22 42.66
CA SER A 274 -26.13 -20.82 43.09
C SER A 274 -25.16 -19.90 42.35
N ASN A 275 -25.54 -18.63 42.22
CA ASN A 275 -24.90 -17.63 41.38
C ASN A 275 -25.03 -17.95 39.87
N ALA A 276 -24.26 -17.26 39.01
CA ALA A 276 -24.31 -17.48 37.56
C ALA A 276 -23.40 -18.63 37.13
N GLY A 277 -23.89 -19.42 36.18
CA GLY A 277 -23.17 -20.53 35.57
C GLY A 277 -23.63 -20.79 34.15
N THR A 278 -22.90 -21.61 33.41
CA THR A 278 -23.33 -22.04 32.06
C THR A 278 -23.14 -23.53 31.87
N VAL A 279 -24.17 -24.19 31.33
CA VAL A 279 -24.13 -25.61 30.97
C VAL A 279 -23.93 -25.73 29.46
N GLU A 280 -22.89 -26.44 29.03
CA GLU A 280 -22.52 -26.56 27.61
C GLU A 280 -22.94 -27.93 27.02
N PHE A 281 -23.41 -27.89 25.76
CA PHE A 281 -23.94 -29.03 25.01
C PHE A 281 -23.39 -29.07 23.58
N LEU A 282 -23.16 -30.28 23.05
CA LEU A 282 -23.03 -30.50 21.61
C LEU A 282 -24.38 -30.96 21.07
N MET A 283 -24.85 -30.33 19.99
CA MET A 283 -25.98 -30.81 19.20
C MET A 283 -25.48 -31.50 17.95
N ASP A 284 -25.84 -32.76 17.73
CA ASP A 284 -25.50 -33.52 16.53
C ASP A 284 -26.40 -33.17 15.33
N GLY A 285 -26.11 -33.77 14.16
CA GLY A 285 -26.89 -33.55 12.93
C GLY A 285 -28.33 -34.05 12.98
N ASP A 286 -28.69 -34.91 13.93
CA ASP A 286 -30.07 -35.36 14.18
C ASP A 286 -30.82 -34.42 15.14
N GLY A 287 -30.15 -33.38 15.66
CA GLY A 287 -30.72 -32.45 16.62
C GLY A 287 -30.74 -32.95 18.07
N LYS A 288 -29.91 -33.94 18.42
CA LYS A 288 -29.79 -34.46 19.80
C LYS A 288 -28.71 -33.71 20.56
N PHE A 289 -29.03 -33.31 21.78
CA PHE A 289 -28.09 -32.65 22.69
C PHE A 289 -27.33 -33.65 23.55
N TYR A 290 -26.05 -33.36 23.76
CA TYR A 290 -25.16 -34.11 24.64
C TYR A 290 -24.42 -33.15 25.54
N PHE A 291 -24.50 -33.35 26.86
CA PHE A 291 -23.78 -32.56 27.84
C PHE A 291 -22.25 -32.71 27.66
N ILE A 292 -21.53 -31.59 27.82
CA ILE A 292 -20.07 -31.54 27.72
C ILE A 292 -19.45 -31.16 29.07
N GLU A 293 -19.81 -29.99 29.59
CA GLU A 293 -19.24 -29.42 30.80
C GLU A 293 -20.16 -28.35 31.40
N VAL A 294 -19.92 -27.98 32.66
CA VAL A 294 -20.46 -26.77 33.26
C VAL A 294 -19.31 -25.82 33.51
N ASN A 295 -19.50 -24.55 33.16
CA ASN A 295 -18.61 -23.46 33.54
C ASN A 295 -19.22 -22.79 34.79
N PRO A 296 -18.70 -23.06 36.02
CA PRO A 296 -19.31 -22.59 37.25
C PRO A 296 -18.99 -21.11 37.56
N ARG A 297 -19.16 -20.25 36.56
CA ARG A 297 -18.82 -18.82 36.59
C ARG A 297 -19.53 -18.07 35.47
N ILE A 298 -19.32 -16.75 35.41
CA ILE A 298 -19.69 -15.96 34.23
C ILE A 298 -18.78 -16.29 33.04
N GLN A 299 -19.26 -16.08 31.82
CA GLN A 299 -18.52 -16.27 30.58
C GLN A 299 -18.29 -14.94 29.83
N VAL A 300 -17.36 -14.95 28.88
CA VAL A 300 -16.99 -13.79 28.07
C VAL A 300 -18.21 -13.25 27.32
N GLU A 301 -19.01 -14.17 26.79
CA GLU A 301 -20.21 -14.04 25.97
C GLU A 301 -21.51 -13.80 26.75
N HIS A 302 -21.46 -13.57 28.07
CA HIS A 302 -22.65 -13.17 28.83
C HIS A 302 -23.33 -11.92 28.25
N THR A 303 -22.57 -11.06 27.56
CA THR A 303 -23.06 -9.79 27.01
C THR A 303 -24.19 -9.96 26.00
N VAL A 304 -24.18 -11.02 25.18
CA VAL A 304 -25.26 -11.28 24.21
C VAL A 304 -26.53 -11.72 24.91
N THR A 305 -26.43 -12.51 25.99
CA THR A 305 -27.55 -12.88 26.85
C THR A 305 -28.14 -11.65 27.54
N GLU A 306 -27.31 -10.77 28.09
CA GLU A 306 -27.78 -9.52 28.69
C GLU A 306 -28.53 -8.64 27.67
N LEU A 307 -28.07 -8.57 26.42
CA LEU A 307 -28.71 -7.79 25.36
C LEU A 307 -30.08 -8.35 24.94
N VAL A 308 -30.24 -9.67 24.83
CA VAL A 308 -31.51 -10.27 24.42
C VAL A 308 -32.52 -10.41 25.56
N THR A 309 -32.07 -10.45 26.81
CA THR A 309 -32.95 -10.52 28.00
C THR A 309 -33.18 -9.16 28.67
N MET A 310 -32.32 -8.18 28.40
CA MET A 310 -32.27 -6.88 29.07
C MET A 310 -32.10 -6.99 30.59
N ARG A 311 -31.33 -7.98 31.04
CA ARG A 311 -31.03 -8.24 32.46
C ARG A 311 -29.52 -8.16 32.69
N ASN A 312 -29.11 -7.53 33.79
CA ASN A 312 -27.70 -7.36 34.16
C ASN A 312 -27.23 -8.54 35.02
N LEU A 313 -26.52 -9.49 34.41
CA LEU A 313 -26.08 -10.72 35.06
C LEU A 313 -25.06 -10.43 36.15
N VAL A 314 -24.09 -9.53 35.93
CA VAL A 314 -23.04 -9.23 36.94
C VAL A 314 -23.62 -8.56 38.18
N GLN A 315 -24.57 -7.64 38.03
CA GLN A 315 -25.27 -7.08 39.19
C GLN A 315 -26.07 -8.16 39.93
N ALA A 316 -26.76 -9.04 39.21
CA ALA A 316 -27.48 -10.15 39.80
C ALA A 316 -26.55 -11.12 40.57
N GLN A 317 -25.35 -11.42 40.04
CA GLN A 317 -24.33 -12.21 40.74
C GLN A 317 -23.95 -11.59 42.08
N ILE A 318 -23.70 -10.27 42.10
CA ILE A 318 -23.33 -9.53 43.32
C ILE A 318 -24.48 -9.57 44.34
N MET A 319 -25.71 -9.30 43.91
CA MET A 319 -26.88 -9.31 44.79
C MET A 319 -27.21 -10.71 45.33
N VAL A 320 -27.08 -11.76 44.51
CA VAL A 320 -27.22 -13.14 44.97
C VAL A 320 -26.16 -13.48 46.01
N ALA A 321 -24.89 -13.09 45.81
CA ALA A 321 -23.83 -13.31 46.79
C ALA A 321 -24.04 -12.51 48.08
N ALA A 322 -24.72 -11.35 48.00
CA ALA A 322 -25.19 -10.58 49.15
C ALA A 322 -26.36 -11.25 49.90
N GLY A 323 -26.92 -12.34 49.37
CA GLY A 323 -28.00 -13.12 49.99
C GLY A 323 -29.41 -12.74 49.54
N CYS A 324 -29.56 -11.89 48.52
CA CYS A 324 -30.86 -11.54 47.94
C CYS A 324 -31.51 -12.76 47.26
N LYS A 325 -32.84 -12.82 47.30
CA LYS A 325 -33.63 -13.78 46.50
C LYS A 325 -33.75 -13.27 45.07
N LEU A 326 -33.93 -14.16 44.09
CA LEU A 326 -34.20 -13.74 42.71
C LEU A 326 -35.43 -12.81 42.60
N SER A 327 -36.43 -13.01 43.46
CA SER A 327 -37.65 -12.21 43.52
C SER A 327 -37.50 -10.87 44.25
N ASP A 328 -36.30 -10.55 44.76
CA ASP A 328 -36.01 -9.24 45.33
C ASP A 328 -36.29 -8.15 44.28
N PRO A 329 -36.95 -7.02 44.62
CA PRO A 329 -37.28 -5.98 43.65
C PRO A 329 -36.10 -5.43 42.84
N GLU A 330 -34.87 -5.48 43.38
CA GLU A 330 -33.68 -5.04 42.65
C GLU A 330 -33.22 -6.05 41.58
N ILE A 331 -33.51 -7.35 41.75
CA ILE A 331 -33.26 -8.39 40.73
C ILE A 331 -34.48 -8.57 39.82
N GLY A 332 -35.67 -8.64 40.40
CA GLY A 332 -36.97 -8.62 39.74
C GLY A 332 -37.28 -9.88 38.93
N ILE A 333 -36.98 -11.07 39.46
CA ILE A 333 -37.25 -12.37 38.84
C ILE A 333 -38.01 -13.26 39.83
N SER A 334 -39.34 -13.26 39.75
CA SER A 334 -40.22 -14.10 40.56
C SER A 334 -40.39 -15.50 39.99
N SER A 335 -40.24 -15.65 38.66
CA SER A 335 -40.28 -16.95 37.98
C SER A 335 -39.56 -16.92 36.63
N GLN A 336 -39.42 -18.08 35.97
CA GLN A 336 -38.86 -18.20 34.62
C GLN A 336 -39.59 -17.32 33.58
N GLN A 337 -40.87 -17.01 33.80
CA GLN A 337 -41.68 -16.19 32.88
C GLN A 337 -41.27 -14.70 32.86
N ASP A 338 -40.51 -14.23 33.86
CA ASP A 338 -40.02 -12.84 33.91
C ASP A 338 -38.80 -12.60 33.00
N ILE A 339 -38.27 -13.66 32.38
CA ILE A 339 -37.13 -13.62 31.49
C ILE A 339 -37.64 -13.79 30.06
N GLU A 340 -37.73 -12.69 29.32
CA GLU A 340 -38.20 -12.67 27.94
C GLU A 340 -37.04 -12.58 26.96
N LEU A 341 -37.16 -13.30 25.84
CA LEU A 341 -36.21 -13.23 24.74
C LEU A 341 -36.61 -12.13 23.75
N ARG A 342 -35.66 -11.25 23.41
CA ARG A 342 -35.87 -10.14 22.47
C ARG A 342 -34.80 -10.16 21.40
N GLY A 343 -35.23 -10.13 20.14
CA GLY A 343 -34.34 -9.98 18.99
C GLY A 343 -33.22 -11.03 18.92
N ALA A 344 -32.07 -10.61 18.41
CA ALA A 344 -30.83 -11.38 18.39
C ALA A 344 -29.63 -10.48 18.69
N ALA A 345 -28.60 -11.06 19.29
CA ALA A 345 -27.34 -10.39 19.57
C ALA A 345 -26.15 -11.23 19.11
N ILE A 346 -25.09 -10.55 18.67
CA ILE A 346 -23.84 -11.15 18.22
C ILE A 346 -22.71 -10.53 19.03
N GLN A 347 -21.75 -11.32 19.51
CA GLN A 347 -20.49 -10.83 20.04
C GLN A 347 -19.34 -11.23 19.13
N CYS A 348 -18.45 -10.28 18.86
CA CYS A 348 -17.14 -10.52 18.27
C CYS A 348 -16.05 -9.96 19.18
N ARG A 349 -14.92 -10.66 19.24
CA ARG A 349 -13.74 -10.24 20.01
C ARG A 349 -12.71 -9.69 19.04
N ILE A 350 -12.42 -8.39 19.14
CA ILE A 350 -11.33 -7.79 18.37
C ILE A 350 -10.03 -8.09 19.12
N THR A 351 -9.12 -8.81 18.45
CA THR A 351 -7.81 -9.21 18.98
C THR A 351 -6.68 -8.62 18.15
N THR A 352 -5.45 -8.72 18.63
CA THR A 352 -4.24 -8.40 17.85
C THR A 352 -3.75 -9.55 16.97
N GLU A 353 -4.49 -10.65 16.89
CA GLU A 353 -4.11 -11.80 16.06
C GLU A 353 -4.20 -11.42 14.58
N ASP A 354 -3.14 -11.69 13.82
CA ASP A 354 -3.09 -11.45 12.38
C ASP A 354 -3.56 -12.71 11.61
N PRO A 355 -4.75 -12.69 10.97
CA PRO A 355 -5.24 -13.85 10.22
C PRO A 355 -4.33 -14.22 9.04
N ALA A 356 -3.60 -13.25 8.48
CA ALA A 356 -2.65 -13.50 7.39
C ALA A 356 -1.35 -14.17 7.87
N ASN A 357 -1.10 -14.15 9.18
CA ASN A 357 0.05 -14.79 9.83
C ASN A 357 -0.39 -15.86 10.84
N ASN A 358 -1.30 -16.74 10.43
CA ASN A 358 -1.80 -17.88 11.22
C ASN A 358 -2.37 -17.50 12.61
N PHE A 359 -2.89 -16.28 12.74
CA PHE A 359 -3.40 -15.69 13.99
C PHE A 359 -2.33 -15.53 15.07
N ALA A 360 -1.07 -15.33 14.68
CA ALA A 360 -0.05 -14.87 15.61
C ALA A 360 -0.46 -13.47 16.16
N PRO A 361 -0.51 -13.28 17.49
CA PRO A 361 -0.79 -11.98 18.09
C PRO A 361 0.33 -10.99 17.81
N ASP A 362 -0.06 -9.81 17.36
CA ASP A 362 0.81 -8.66 17.17
C ASP A 362 0.91 -7.82 18.45
N PHE A 363 2.02 -7.10 18.60
CA PHE A 363 2.38 -6.37 19.81
C PHE A 363 2.91 -4.97 19.50
N GLY A 364 2.94 -4.11 20.51
CA GLY A 364 3.44 -2.75 20.40
C GLY A 364 2.40 -1.68 20.71
N THR A 365 2.66 -0.46 20.25
CA THR A 365 1.88 0.71 20.67
C THR A 365 0.68 0.95 19.75
N LEU A 366 -0.53 1.06 20.34
CA LEU A 366 -1.73 1.53 19.63
C LEU A 366 -1.63 3.02 19.29
N LYS A 367 -1.10 3.32 18.11
CA LYS A 367 -0.96 4.69 17.58
C LYS A 367 -2.32 5.37 17.37
N VAL A 368 -3.33 4.62 16.96
CA VAL A 368 -4.70 5.11 16.78
C VAL A 368 -5.67 4.06 17.31
N TYR A 369 -6.62 4.49 18.13
CA TYR A 369 -7.78 3.69 18.52
C TYR A 369 -9.04 4.53 18.39
N ARG A 370 -9.91 4.18 17.44
CA ARG A 370 -11.27 4.72 17.33
C ARG A 370 -12.23 3.55 17.37
N SER A 371 -13.16 3.60 18.32
CA SER A 371 -14.22 2.61 18.46
C SER A 371 -15.45 2.97 17.66
N ALA A 372 -16.28 1.97 17.34
CA ALA A 372 -17.63 2.19 16.84
C ALA A 372 -18.55 2.77 17.92
N ALA A 373 -19.68 3.36 17.52
CA ALA A 373 -20.71 3.86 18.45
C ALA A 373 -22.13 3.71 17.86
N GLY A 374 -23.16 4.21 18.55
CA GLY A 374 -24.53 4.28 18.03
C GLY A 374 -25.47 3.15 18.50
N LEU A 375 -26.74 3.25 18.13
CA LEU A 375 -27.80 2.33 18.58
C LEU A 375 -27.47 0.87 18.24
N GLY A 376 -27.67 -0.01 19.22
CA GLY A 376 -27.47 -1.44 19.05
C GLY A 376 -26.01 -1.90 19.09
N VAL A 377 -25.06 -1.03 19.47
CA VAL A 377 -23.65 -1.40 19.71
C VAL A 377 -23.32 -1.25 21.20
N ARG A 378 -22.78 -2.31 21.79
CA ARG A 378 -22.20 -2.37 23.13
C ARG A 378 -20.72 -2.68 23.03
N LEU A 379 -19.91 -1.96 23.81
CA LEU A 379 -18.47 -2.14 23.86
C LEU A 379 -17.97 -2.40 25.29
N ASP A 380 -17.24 -3.49 25.43
CA ASP A 380 -16.53 -3.86 26.65
C ASP A 380 -15.03 -3.90 26.32
N ALA A 381 -14.36 -2.76 26.50
CA ALA A 381 -12.95 -2.57 26.17
C ALA A 381 -12.04 -3.18 27.24
N GLY A 382 -11.00 -3.91 26.80
CA GLY A 382 -9.96 -4.45 27.65
C GLY A 382 -8.75 -3.50 27.70
N SER A 383 -7.73 -3.82 26.92
CA SER A 383 -6.43 -3.13 26.94
C SER A 383 -6.34 -1.94 25.96
N ALA A 384 -7.40 -1.64 25.21
CA ALA A 384 -7.32 -0.76 24.05
C ALA A 384 -7.67 0.71 24.37
N TYR A 385 -6.66 1.58 24.23
CA TYR A 385 -6.79 3.03 24.19
C TYR A 385 -5.67 3.65 23.35
N ALA A 386 -5.80 4.90 22.94
CA ALA A 386 -4.75 5.57 22.17
C ALA A 386 -3.48 5.72 23.03
N GLY A 387 -2.36 5.19 22.54
CA GLY A 387 -1.09 5.12 23.26
C GLY A 387 -0.91 3.88 24.14
N ALA A 388 -1.87 2.96 24.17
CA ALA A 388 -1.73 1.70 24.93
C ALA A 388 -0.59 0.85 24.37
N GLU A 389 0.18 0.23 25.26
CA GLU A 389 1.22 -0.73 24.93
C GLU A 389 0.68 -2.15 25.06
N ILE A 390 0.59 -2.88 23.95
CA ILE A 390 0.13 -4.27 23.92
C ILE A 390 1.34 -5.19 24.09
N THR A 391 1.36 -5.92 25.21
CA THR A 391 2.48 -6.77 25.62
C THR A 391 2.22 -8.26 25.31
N PRO A 392 3.26 -9.09 25.13
CA PRO A 392 3.13 -10.53 24.88
C PRO A 392 2.78 -11.38 26.10
N HIS A 393 2.51 -10.77 27.27
CA HIS A 393 2.33 -11.50 28.52
C HIS A 393 0.92 -12.06 28.75
N TYR A 394 -0.08 -11.55 28.03
CA TYR A 394 -1.51 -11.80 28.27
C TYR A 394 -2.25 -12.15 26.98
N ASP A 395 -3.57 -12.32 27.09
CA ASP A 395 -4.44 -12.50 25.94
C ASP A 395 -4.40 -11.29 24.98
N SER A 396 -4.62 -11.56 23.70
CA SER A 396 -4.55 -10.58 22.60
C SER A 396 -5.81 -9.70 22.49
N MET A 397 -6.74 -9.77 23.45
CA MET A 397 -8.03 -9.09 23.37
C MET A 397 -7.90 -7.57 23.57
N LEU A 398 -8.40 -6.83 22.58
CA LEU A 398 -8.48 -5.37 22.61
C LEU A 398 -9.83 -4.90 23.15
N VAL A 399 -10.92 -5.37 22.54
CA VAL A 399 -12.29 -4.96 22.87
C VAL A 399 -13.29 -6.02 22.42
N LYS A 400 -14.31 -6.25 23.23
CA LYS A 400 -15.50 -7.00 22.83
C LYS A 400 -16.52 -6.05 22.21
N VAL A 401 -17.02 -6.43 21.05
CA VAL A 401 -18.10 -5.72 20.37
C VAL A 401 -19.30 -6.64 20.40
N SER A 402 -20.38 -6.20 21.03
CA SER A 402 -21.65 -6.91 21.02
C SER A 402 -22.69 -6.04 20.32
N THR A 403 -23.41 -6.61 19.36
CA THR A 403 -24.48 -5.90 18.65
C THR A 403 -25.83 -6.56 18.87
N PHE A 404 -26.88 -5.76 18.79
CA PHE A 404 -28.26 -6.18 18.94
C PHE A 404 -29.11 -5.74 17.74
N GLY A 405 -30.02 -6.61 17.32
CA GLY A 405 -31.00 -6.33 16.27
C GLY A 405 -32.32 -7.08 16.51
N ARG A 406 -33.37 -6.75 15.75
CA ARG A 406 -34.66 -7.47 15.84
C ARG A 406 -34.58 -8.90 15.33
N ASP A 407 -33.57 -9.19 14.51
CA ASP A 407 -33.21 -10.49 13.96
C ASP A 407 -31.67 -10.55 13.77
N LEU A 408 -31.15 -11.73 13.43
CA LEU A 408 -29.72 -11.95 13.24
C LEU A 408 -29.15 -11.12 12.09
N VAL A 409 -29.91 -10.92 11.02
CA VAL A 409 -29.47 -10.15 9.85
C VAL A 409 -29.25 -8.68 10.26
N GLN A 410 -30.14 -8.10 11.06
CA GLN A 410 -30.00 -6.74 11.57
C GLN A 410 -28.86 -6.62 12.59
N ALA A 411 -28.69 -7.60 13.48
CA ALA A 411 -27.56 -7.65 14.40
C ALA A 411 -26.22 -7.75 13.65
N SER A 412 -26.17 -8.56 12.60
CA SER A 412 -24.99 -8.72 11.71
C SER A 412 -24.70 -7.45 10.92
N ARG A 413 -25.71 -6.79 10.32
CA ARG A 413 -25.52 -5.49 9.66
C ARG A 413 -24.95 -4.44 10.61
N THR A 414 -25.42 -4.43 11.85
CA THR A 414 -24.92 -3.54 12.91
C THR A 414 -23.48 -3.89 13.28
N MET A 415 -23.15 -5.19 13.38
CA MET A 415 -21.79 -5.68 13.63
C MET A 415 -20.84 -5.30 12.49
N ASN A 416 -21.23 -5.55 11.24
CA ASN A 416 -20.44 -5.21 10.06
C ASN A 416 -20.10 -3.71 10.05
N ARG A 417 -21.12 -2.87 10.26
CA ARG A 417 -20.95 -1.42 10.35
C ARG A 417 -20.02 -1.03 11.50
N ALA A 418 -20.16 -1.64 12.68
CA ALA A 418 -19.29 -1.38 13.81
C ALA A 418 -17.82 -1.76 13.49
N LEU A 419 -17.57 -2.97 12.97
CA LEU A 419 -16.25 -3.43 12.54
C LEU A 419 -15.62 -2.50 11.49
N GLN A 420 -16.41 -2.05 10.51
CA GLN A 420 -15.97 -1.10 9.48
C GLN A 420 -15.69 0.33 10.00
N GLU A 421 -16.26 0.73 11.13
CA GLU A 421 -15.98 2.02 11.78
C GLU A 421 -14.70 1.99 12.62
N PHE A 422 -14.31 0.82 13.16
CA PHE A 422 -13.09 0.69 13.96
C PHE A 422 -11.86 1.17 13.17
N ARG A 423 -11.05 2.02 13.80
CA ARG A 423 -9.72 2.39 13.28
C ARG A 423 -8.70 2.10 14.35
N ILE A 424 -8.04 0.95 14.19
CA ILE A 424 -6.94 0.51 15.03
C ILE A 424 -5.66 0.55 14.19
N ARG A 425 -4.64 1.25 14.66
CA ARG A 425 -3.33 1.37 14.01
C ARG A 425 -2.22 1.19 15.04
N GLY A 426 -1.10 0.64 14.59
CA GLY A 426 0.05 0.33 15.44
C GLY A 426 0.26 -1.17 15.60
N VAL A 427 -0.84 -1.94 15.58
CA VAL A 427 -0.85 -3.41 15.55
C VAL A 427 -1.86 -3.92 14.51
N LYS A 428 -1.67 -5.15 14.05
CA LYS A 428 -2.62 -5.93 13.24
C LYS A 428 -3.83 -6.33 14.09
N THR A 429 -4.93 -6.69 13.41
CA THR A 429 -6.17 -7.11 14.07
C THR A 429 -6.93 -8.13 13.25
N ASN A 430 -7.74 -8.96 13.91
CA ASN A 430 -8.62 -9.94 13.27
C ASN A 430 -9.90 -9.36 12.62
N ILE A 431 -10.08 -8.03 12.55
CA ILE A 431 -11.31 -7.37 12.09
C ILE A 431 -11.77 -7.84 10.70
N GLY A 432 -10.87 -7.92 9.72
CA GLY A 432 -11.24 -8.32 8.36
C GLY A 432 -11.80 -9.74 8.29
N PHE A 433 -11.24 -10.65 9.10
CA PHE A 433 -11.75 -12.02 9.23
C PHE A 433 -13.15 -12.03 9.87
N LEU A 434 -13.37 -11.23 10.92
CA LEU A 434 -14.70 -11.09 11.53
C LEU A 434 -15.73 -10.52 10.55
N GLU A 435 -15.37 -9.52 9.73
CA GLU A 435 -16.20 -8.94 8.66
C GLU A 435 -16.65 -10.03 7.66
N ASN A 436 -15.74 -10.90 7.24
CA ASN A 436 -16.03 -12.01 6.33
C ASN A 436 -17.01 -13.03 6.96
N VAL A 437 -16.78 -13.45 8.21
CA VAL A 437 -17.63 -14.45 8.87
C VAL A 437 -19.05 -13.95 9.08
N ILE A 438 -19.24 -12.75 9.65
CA ILE A 438 -20.58 -12.25 9.99
C ILE A 438 -21.43 -11.89 8.76
N THR A 439 -20.80 -11.69 7.60
CA THR A 439 -21.50 -11.44 6.32
C THR A 439 -21.70 -12.71 5.49
N HIS A 440 -21.12 -13.85 5.91
CA HIS A 440 -21.21 -15.10 5.17
C HIS A 440 -22.66 -15.62 5.10
N PRO A 441 -23.14 -16.12 3.94
CA PRO A 441 -24.51 -16.61 3.79
C PRO A 441 -24.92 -17.69 4.80
N GLU A 442 -24.01 -18.61 5.14
CA GLU A 442 -24.26 -19.68 6.09
C GLU A 442 -24.42 -19.18 7.54
N PHE A 443 -23.65 -18.15 7.90
CA PHE A 443 -23.79 -17.48 9.20
C PHE A 443 -25.13 -16.77 9.30
N LEU A 444 -25.52 -16.01 8.26
CA LEU A 444 -26.80 -15.30 8.22
C LEU A 444 -28.01 -16.25 8.24
N ALA A 445 -27.84 -17.47 7.73
CA ALA A 445 -28.84 -18.54 7.79
C ALA A 445 -28.84 -19.30 9.14
N SER A 446 -27.98 -18.95 10.09
CA SER A 446 -27.79 -19.64 11.37
C SER A 446 -27.38 -21.13 11.24
N ASN A 447 -26.78 -21.51 10.11
CA ASN A 447 -26.49 -22.91 9.79
C ASN A 447 -25.04 -23.34 10.11
N CYS A 448 -24.22 -22.45 10.66
CA CYS A 448 -22.85 -22.76 11.04
C CYS A 448 -22.77 -23.87 12.11
N ASN A 449 -21.75 -24.71 12.00
CA ASN A 449 -21.33 -25.69 13.00
C ASN A 449 -19.86 -25.47 13.40
N THR A 450 -19.34 -26.27 14.32
CA THR A 450 -17.96 -26.16 14.84
C THR A 450 -16.86 -26.35 13.80
N SER A 451 -17.17 -26.93 12.63
CA SER A 451 -16.24 -27.09 11.50
C SER A 451 -16.36 -25.96 10.46
N PHE A 452 -17.20 -24.94 10.70
CA PHE A 452 -17.46 -23.87 9.71
C PHE A 452 -16.18 -23.23 9.18
N LEU A 453 -15.26 -22.84 10.06
CA LEU A 453 -14.01 -22.19 9.62
C LEU A 453 -13.08 -23.14 8.85
N ASP A 454 -13.13 -24.44 9.14
CA ASP A 454 -12.32 -25.44 8.42
C ASP A 454 -12.87 -25.71 7.02
N ASN A 455 -14.18 -25.58 6.83
CA ASN A 455 -14.87 -25.83 5.56
C ASN A 455 -14.93 -24.62 4.61
N HIS A 456 -14.63 -23.42 5.12
CA HIS A 456 -14.78 -22.15 4.38
C HIS A 456 -13.46 -21.35 4.36
N PRO A 457 -12.41 -21.83 3.65
CA PRO A 457 -11.10 -21.16 3.61
C PRO A 457 -11.17 -19.73 3.05
N GLU A 458 -12.18 -19.41 2.25
CA GLU A 458 -12.41 -18.08 1.68
C GLU A 458 -12.60 -16.99 2.74
N VAL A 459 -13.03 -17.33 3.97
CA VAL A 459 -13.17 -16.33 5.05
C VAL A 459 -11.82 -15.76 5.51
N PHE A 460 -10.71 -16.44 5.20
CA PHE A 460 -9.34 -15.99 5.48
C PHE A 460 -8.74 -15.14 4.35
N GLU A 461 -9.40 -15.03 3.20
CA GLU A 461 -8.98 -14.15 2.11
C GLU A 461 -9.35 -12.70 2.44
N LEU A 462 -8.39 -11.98 3.03
CA LEU A 462 -8.61 -10.62 3.50
C LEU A 462 -8.35 -9.58 2.40
N PRO A 463 -9.26 -8.63 2.16
CA PRO A 463 -8.99 -7.53 1.25
C PRO A 463 -7.91 -6.60 1.84
N VAL A 464 -6.90 -6.26 1.04
CA VAL A 464 -5.83 -5.33 1.44
C VAL A 464 -6.39 -3.92 1.63
N LYS A 465 -6.55 -3.48 2.88
CA LYS A 465 -7.00 -2.11 3.20
C LYS A 465 -5.93 -1.10 2.75
N LYS A 466 -6.27 -0.23 1.79
CA LYS A 466 -5.36 0.81 1.26
C LYS A 466 -4.99 1.84 2.35
N ASP A 467 -3.71 2.09 2.57
CA ASP A 467 -3.20 3.06 3.56
C ASP A 467 -2.62 4.35 2.95
N ARG A 468 -3.32 4.89 1.94
CA ARG A 468 -2.84 6.01 1.12
C ARG A 468 -2.44 7.24 1.93
N ALA A 469 -3.20 7.59 2.97
CA ALA A 469 -2.97 8.80 3.74
C ALA A 469 -1.64 8.74 4.51
N ASN A 470 -1.35 7.62 5.17
CA ASN A 470 -0.09 7.48 5.91
C ASN A 470 1.12 7.43 4.95
N LYS A 471 0.99 6.75 3.80
CA LYS A 471 2.04 6.72 2.76
C LYS A 471 2.37 8.12 2.23
N ILE A 472 1.34 8.95 2.00
CA ILE A 472 1.50 10.37 1.64
C ILE A 472 2.19 11.16 2.76
N LEU A 473 1.79 10.98 4.03
CA LEU A 473 2.44 11.64 5.17
C LEU A 473 3.92 11.25 5.29
N SER A 474 4.29 10.00 4.97
CA SER A 474 5.67 9.55 4.94
C SER A 474 6.48 10.27 3.86
N TRP A 475 5.92 10.49 2.66
CA TRP A 475 6.62 11.26 1.60
C TRP A 475 6.77 12.74 1.96
N ILE A 476 5.72 13.38 2.50
CA ILE A 476 5.79 14.76 2.99
C ILE A 476 6.87 14.86 4.08
N GLY A 477 6.93 13.88 4.97
CA GLY A 477 7.92 13.82 6.05
C GLY A 477 9.33 13.62 5.51
N HIS A 478 9.51 12.70 4.57
CA HIS A 478 10.77 12.47 3.86
C HIS A 478 11.28 13.76 3.22
N THR A 479 10.46 14.41 2.40
CA THR A 479 10.83 15.64 1.70
C THR A 479 11.09 16.79 2.67
N THR A 480 10.34 16.85 3.78
CA THR A 480 10.53 17.85 4.84
C THR A 480 11.92 17.72 5.47
N VAL A 481 12.31 16.50 5.87
CA VAL A 481 13.57 16.20 6.57
C VAL A 481 14.76 16.20 5.61
N ASN A 482 14.66 15.46 4.50
CA ASN A 482 15.80 15.16 3.63
C ASN A 482 15.90 16.10 2.41
N GLY A 483 14.87 16.92 2.15
CA GLY A 483 14.75 17.67 0.90
C GLY A 483 14.40 16.78 -0.29
N TYR A 484 14.41 17.38 -1.48
CA TYR A 484 14.16 16.67 -2.73
C TYR A 484 15.47 16.43 -3.50
N PRO A 485 15.73 15.21 -4.01
CA PRO A 485 16.95 14.90 -4.75
C PRO A 485 17.19 15.84 -5.94
N GLY A 486 18.38 16.44 -6.01
CA GLY A 486 18.77 17.36 -7.09
C GLY A 486 18.41 18.83 -6.87
N ILE A 487 17.77 19.18 -5.74
CA ILE A 487 17.64 20.57 -5.30
C ILE A 487 18.62 20.78 -4.15
N ALA A 488 19.63 21.63 -4.36
CA ALA A 488 20.59 21.98 -3.31
C ALA A 488 19.87 22.72 -2.15
N PRO A 489 20.27 22.50 -0.87
CA PRO A 489 19.59 23.08 0.29
C PRO A 489 19.40 24.60 0.22
N GLU A 490 20.36 25.33 -0.35
CA GLU A 490 20.32 26.78 -0.52
C GLU A 490 19.36 27.27 -1.62
N LYS A 491 18.98 26.38 -2.55
CA LYS A 491 17.99 26.66 -3.61
C LYS A 491 16.57 26.22 -3.20
N ARG A 492 16.39 25.60 -2.03
CA ARG A 492 15.09 25.10 -1.54
C ARG A 492 14.13 26.28 -1.27
N LEU A 493 12.94 26.22 -1.86
CA LEU A 493 11.87 27.20 -1.63
C LEU A 493 11.01 26.81 -0.41
N ARG A 494 10.22 27.74 0.10
CA ARG A 494 9.28 27.51 1.22
C ARG A 494 7.84 27.56 0.74
N PHE A 495 7.03 26.59 1.17
CA PHE A 495 5.63 26.46 0.75
C PHE A 495 4.82 27.75 1.01
N LYS A 496 4.87 28.30 2.22
CA LYS A 496 4.16 29.55 2.57
C LYS A 496 4.54 30.79 1.75
N ASP A 497 5.72 30.80 1.12
CA ASP A 497 6.19 31.95 0.33
C ASP A 497 5.70 31.89 -1.13
N LEU A 498 5.16 30.74 -1.55
CA LEU A 498 4.68 30.50 -2.90
C LEU A 498 3.19 30.81 -3.01
N ARG A 499 2.83 31.57 -4.04
CA ARG A 499 1.43 31.95 -4.30
C ARG A 499 0.69 30.81 -4.98
N GLU A 500 -0.54 30.58 -4.56
CA GLU A 500 -1.46 29.65 -5.25
C GLU A 500 -1.85 30.22 -6.62
N PRO A 501 -1.91 29.42 -7.70
CA PRO A 501 -2.16 29.94 -9.02
C PRO A 501 -3.68 30.04 -9.27
N GLU A 502 -4.12 31.17 -9.79
CA GLU A 502 -5.53 31.38 -10.15
C GLU A 502 -5.88 30.59 -11.41
N VAL A 503 -6.83 29.65 -11.30
CA VAL A 503 -7.37 28.93 -12.46
C VAL A 503 -8.50 29.76 -13.06
N PRO A 504 -8.51 30.05 -14.37
CA PRO A 504 -9.60 30.77 -15.02
C PRO A 504 -10.95 30.06 -14.81
N ASP A 505 -11.95 30.82 -14.35
CA ASP A 505 -13.29 30.29 -14.10
C ASP A 505 -14.03 30.03 -15.41
N ILE A 506 -14.50 28.79 -15.59
CA ILE A 506 -15.29 28.38 -16.73
C ILE A 506 -16.72 28.12 -16.25
N PRO A 507 -17.71 28.91 -16.69
CA PRO A 507 -19.09 28.73 -16.28
C PRO A 507 -19.58 27.30 -16.52
N TYR A 508 -20.24 26.71 -15.51
CA TYR A 508 -20.80 25.38 -15.61
C TYR A 508 -21.76 25.28 -16.81
N GLY A 509 -21.59 24.24 -17.63
CA GLY A 509 -22.40 24.03 -18.83
C GLY A 509 -22.03 24.91 -20.03
N LYS A 510 -20.99 25.74 -19.96
CA LYS A 510 -20.44 26.42 -21.14
C LYS A 510 -20.05 25.36 -22.17
N GLN A 511 -20.54 25.53 -23.40
CA GLN A 511 -20.26 24.60 -24.48
C GLN A 511 -18.79 24.73 -24.90
N LEU A 512 -18.13 23.59 -25.08
CA LEU A 512 -16.78 23.54 -25.63
C LEU A 512 -16.78 24.06 -27.09
N PRO A 513 -15.80 24.89 -27.48
CA PRO A 513 -15.64 25.29 -28.86
C PRO A 513 -15.21 24.09 -29.72
N ARG A 514 -15.65 24.09 -30.97
CA ARG A 514 -15.21 23.11 -31.97
C ARG A 514 -13.71 23.31 -32.25
N GLY A 515 -12.93 22.25 -32.06
CA GLY A 515 -11.47 22.29 -32.23
C GLY A 515 -10.95 21.38 -33.35
N SER A 516 -9.62 21.33 -33.49
CA SER A 516 -8.93 20.53 -34.51
C SER A 516 -9.22 19.03 -34.41
N ARG A 517 -9.44 18.51 -33.20
CA ARG A 517 -9.71 17.08 -33.01
C ARG A 517 -11.09 16.68 -33.51
N ASP A 518 -12.06 17.59 -33.44
CA ASP A 518 -13.38 17.35 -34.02
C ASP A 518 -13.28 17.18 -35.54
N ILE A 519 -12.40 17.96 -36.19
CA ILE A 519 -12.11 17.83 -37.62
C ILE A 519 -11.44 16.48 -37.92
N LEU A 520 -10.44 16.08 -37.13
CA LEU A 520 -9.78 14.78 -37.28
C LEU A 520 -10.78 13.62 -37.16
N ARG A 521 -11.65 13.66 -36.15
CA ARG A 521 -12.66 12.61 -35.92
C ARG A 521 -13.71 12.53 -37.03
N GLU A 522 -14.11 13.67 -37.58
CA GLU A 522 -15.09 13.73 -38.67
C GLU A 522 -14.51 13.35 -40.04
N LYS A 523 -13.27 13.75 -40.33
CA LYS A 523 -12.71 13.71 -41.70
C LYS A 523 -11.44 12.87 -41.86
N GLY A 524 -10.95 12.27 -40.78
CA GLY A 524 -9.72 11.48 -40.77
C GLY A 524 -8.44 12.32 -40.97
N PRO A 525 -7.27 11.64 -40.96
CA PRO A 525 -5.96 12.27 -41.08
C PRO A 525 -5.79 13.19 -42.30
N GLU A 526 -6.18 12.69 -43.47
CA GLU A 526 -6.08 13.41 -44.74
C GLU A 526 -7.01 14.62 -44.76
N GLY A 527 -8.18 14.51 -44.12
CA GLY A 527 -9.14 15.60 -43.98
C GLY A 527 -8.62 16.75 -43.11
N LEU A 528 -7.93 16.44 -42.00
CA LEU A 528 -7.28 17.46 -41.17
C LEU A 528 -6.11 18.11 -41.92
N ALA A 529 -5.28 17.34 -42.61
CA ALA A 529 -4.16 17.85 -43.39
C ALA A 529 -4.64 18.77 -44.53
N ALA A 530 -5.70 18.37 -45.25
CA ALA A 530 -6.31 19.21 -46.29
C ALA A 530 -6.91 20.50 -45.72
N TRP A 531 -7.54 20.44 -44.55
CA TRP A 531 -8.03 21.63 -43.85
C TRP A 531 -6.89 22.58 -43.46
N ALA A 532 -5.79 22.05 -42.90
CA ALA A 532 -4.62 22.84 -42.54
C ALA A 532 -4.00 23.52 -43.78
N ARG A 533 -3.81 22.78 -44.88
CA ARG A 533 -3.28 23.31 -46.15
C ARG A 533 -4.17 24.38 -46.78
N GLY A 534 -5.48 24.24 -46.63
CA GLY A 534 -6.47 25.15 -47.20
C GLY A 534 -6.71 26.42 -46.38
N ASN A 535 -6.19 26.48 -45.15
CA ASN A 535 -6.34 27.64 -44.29
C ASN A 535 -5.40 28.76 -44.73
N LYS A 536 -5.93 30.00 -44.81
CA LYS A 536 -5.13 31.20 -45.12
C LYS A 536 -4.48 31.81 -43.88
N SER A 537 -5.14 31.65 -42.73
CA SER A 537 -4.60 32.07 -41.44
C SER A 537 -3.55 31.08 -40.95
N LEU A 538 -2.58 31.57 -40.19
CA LEU A 538 -1.57 30.74 -39.57
C LEU A 538 -2.21 29.82 -38.53
N LEU A 539 -1.84 28.54 -38.47
CA LEU A 539 -2.27 27.64 -37.40
C LEU A 539 -1.19 27.56 -36.31
N LEU A 540 -1.59 27.44 -35.05
CA LEU A 540 -0.65 27.43 -33.91
C LEU A 540 -0.75 26.14 -33.09
N THR A 541 0.39 25.55 -32.82
CA THR A 541 0.58 24.50 -31.82
C THR A 541 1.18 25.10 -30.55
N ASP A 542 0.54 24.84 -29.42
CA ASP A 542 1.06 25.25 -28.11
C ASP A 542 2.00 24.17 -27.55
N THR A 543 3.22 24.56 -27.22
CA THR A 543 4.29 23.69 -26.70
C THR A 543 4.50 23.84 -25.18
N THR A 544 3.66 24.64 -24.51
CA THR A 544 3.73 24.90 -23.06
C THR A 544 3.78 23.62 -22.23
N MET A 545 3.02 22.59 -22.61
CA MET A 545 2.88 21.35 -21.85
C MET A 545 4.00 20.32 -22.11
N ARG A 546 4.92 20.58 -23.05
CA ARG A 546 6.02 19.67 -23.42
C ARG A 546 7.34 20.40 -23.62
N ASP A 547 7.56 21.05 -24.75
CA ASP A 547 8.89 21.53 -25.11
C ASP A 547 9.35 22.77 -24.35
N ALA A 548 8.40 23.65 -23.99
CA ALA A 548 8.70 24.86 -23.26
C ALA A 548 9.37 24.56 -21.92
N HIS A 549 8.74 23.71 -21.09
CA HIS A 549 9.30 23.32 -19.80
C HIS A 549 10.45 22.32 -19.92
N GLN A 550 10.50 21.50 -20.98
CA GLN A 550 11.69 20.71 -21.31
C GLN A 550 12.91 21.60 -21.54
N SER A 551 12.73 22.74 -22.21
CA SER A 551 13.81 23.66 -22.58
C SER A 551 14.24 24.57 -21.44
N LEU A 552 13.28 25.09 -20.66
CA LEU A 552 13.56 26.08 -19.62
C LEU A 552 13.80 25.45 -18.24
N MET A 553 13.10 24.36 -17.91
CA MET A 553 12.94 23.87 -16.54
C MET A 553 13.20 22.36 -16.42
N ALA A 554 14.08 21.82 -17.26
CA ALA A 554 14.48 20.41 -17.28
C ALA A 554 13.29 19.42 -17.29
N THR A 555 12.20 19.77 -17.98
CA THR A 555 11.01 18.91 -18.14
C THR A 555 10.25 18.66 -16.82
N ARG A 556 10.36 19.55 -15.83
CA ARG A 556 9.85 19.27 -14.48
C ARG A 556 8.37 19.59 -14.27
N PHE A 557 7.64 20.17 -15.22
CA PHE A 557 6.21 20.42 -15.03
C PHE A 557 5.46 19.12 -14.72
N ARG A 558 4.77 19.14 -13.57
CA ARG A 558 4.07 17.99 -12.99
C ARG A 558 2.65 17.87 -13.53
N THR A 559 2.12 16.65 -13.52
CA THR A 559 0.74 16.35 -13.93
C THR A 559 -0.27 17.19 -13.15
N ARG A 560 -0.03 17.45 -11.86
CA ARG A 560 -0.89 18.29 -11.01
C ARG A 560 -1.16 19.66 -11.63
N ASP A 561 -0.12 20.34 -12.12
CA ASP A 561 -0.24 21.71 -12.61
C ASP A 561 -0.87 21.76 -14.01
N LEU A 562 -0.57 20.75 -14.85
CA LEU A 562 -1.18 20.57 -16.16
C LEU A 562 -2.68 20.24 -16.05
N ASP A 563 -3.04 19.32 -15.15
CA ASP A 563 -4.41 18.81 -14.96
C ASP A 563 -5.36 19.88 -14.38
N ARG A 564 -4.84 20.82 -13.59
CA ARG A 564 -5.61 21.92 -13.01
C ARG A 564 -6.06 22.95 -14.06
N ILE A 565 -5.20 23.26 -15.02
CA ILE A 565 -5.50 24.27 -16.05
C ILE A 565 -6.19 23.66 -17.29
N ALA A 566 -6.19 22.33 -17.42
CA ALA A 566 -6.67 21.61 -18.60
C ALA A 566 -8.08 22.03 -19.06
N THR A 567 -9.07 22.10 -18.17
CA THR A 567 -10.45 22.49 -18.55
C THR A 567 -10.51 23.92 -19.07
N ALA A 568 -9.74 24.85 -18.49
CA ALA A 568 -9.64 26.22 -18.99
C ALA A 568 -8.94 26.23 -20.37
N THR A 569 -7.85 25.47 -20.55
CA THR A 569 -7.17 25.31 -21.83
C THR A 569 -8.11 24.80 -22.93
N ALA A 570 -8.99 23.84 -22.64
CA ALA A 570 -9.95 23.32 -23.61
C ALA A 570 -10.94 24.38 -24.14
N HIS A 571 -11.29 25.35 -23.29
CA HIS A 571 -12.24 26.43 -23.64
C HIS A 571 -11.53 27.64 -24.25
N LEU A 572 -10.47 28.13 -23.60
CA LEU A 572 -9.78 29.37 -23.96
C LEU A 572 -8.74 29.15 -25.07
N GLY A 573 -8.17 27.95 -25.15
CA GLY A 573 -7.25 27.53 -26.21
C GLY A 573 -7.92 26.70 -27.32
N GLY A 574 -9.26 26.63 -27.36
CA GLY A 574 -10.00 25.71 -28.24
C GLY A 574 -9.76 25.87 -29.75
N GLY A 575 -9.23 27.03 -30.19
CA GLY A 575 -8.87 27.29 -31.58
C GLY A 575 -7.45 26.85 -31.98
N LEU A 576 -6.65 26.34 -31.05
CA LEU A 576 -5.29 25.86 -31.34
C LEU A 576 -5.32 24.64 -32.26
N PHE A 577 -4.30 24.50 -33.12
CA PHE A 577 -4.12 23.34 -33.98
C PHE A 577 -3.84 22.08 -33.18
N SER A 578 -2.89 22.15 -32.25
CA SER A 578 -2.62 21.06 -31.32
C SER A 578 -2.01 21.59 -30.02
N LEU A 579 -2.06 20.75 -28.99
CA LEU A 579 -1.24 20.89 -27.79
C LEU A 579 -0.14 19.85 -27.88
N GLU A 580 1.11 20.29 -27.95
CA GLU A 580 2.24 19.40 -27.76
C GLU A 580 2.42 19.16 -26.25
N MET A 581 2.07 17.96 -25.81
CA MET A 581 1.87 17.65 -24.39
C MET A 581 2.54 16.34 -23.96
N TRP A 582 3.20 15.64 -24.87
CA TRP A 582 3.77 14.32 -24.62
C TRP A 582 4.98 13.98 -25.51
N GLY A 583 5.66 12.89 -25.19
CA GLY A 583 6.88 12.47 -25.89
C GLY A 583 8.09 13.34 -25.55
N GLY A 584 9.15 13.21 -26.33
CA GLY A 584 10.44 13.79 -25.94
C GLY A 584 10.90 13.26 -24.57
N ALA A 585 11.34 14.17 -23.68
CA ALA A 585 11.84 13.76 -22.37
C ALA A 585 10.74 13.52 -21.32
N THR A 586 9.47 13.88 -21.59
CA THR A 586 8.44 13.86 -20.54
C THR A 586 8.16 12.46 -20.00
N PHE A 587 8.30 11.42 -20.84
CA PHE A 587 8.00 10.04 -20.49
C PHE A 587 8.95 9.49 -19.42
N ASP A 588 10.27 9.61 -19.62
CA ASP A 588 11.27 9.22 -18.61
C ASP A 588 11.21 10.13 -17.38
N VAL A 589 11.16 11.45 -17.60
CA VAL A 589 11.26 12.41 -16.50
C VAL A 589 10.08 12.31 -15.54
N SER A 590 8.88 12.02 -16.03
CA SER A 590 7.72 11.88 -15.15
C SER A 590 7.92 10.71 -14.18
N MET A 591 8.42 9.56 -14.65
CA MET A 591 8.67 8.40 -13.78
C MET A 591 9.91 8.62 -12.91
N ARG A 592 11.05 8.95 -13.53
CA ARG A 592 12.37 8.99 -12.88
C ARG A 592 12.49 10.08 -11.83
N PHE A 593 11.97 11.27 -12.13
CA PHE A 593 12.14 12.42 -11.26
C PHE A 593 10.81 12.76 -10.59
N LEU A 594 9.73 12.89 -11.34
CA LEU A 594 8.47 13.37 -10.77
C LEU A 594 7.67 12.26 -10.04
N ASN A 595 8.13 11.01 -10.12
CA ASN A 595 7.48 9.83 -9.57
C ASN A 595 5.98 9.76 -9.91
N GLU A 596 5.65 10.02 -11.18
CA GLU A 596 4.30 9.99 -11.71
C GLU A 596 4.24 9.32 -13.09
N ASP A 597 3.11 8.66 -13.36
CA ASP A 597 2.90 7.90 -14.58
C ASP A 597 2.59 8.83 -15.76
N PRO A 598 3.39 8.78 -16.86
CA PRO A 598 3.11 9.58 -18.04
C PRO A 598 1.77 9.21 -18.68
N TRP A 599 1.33 7.94 -18.62
CA TRP A 599 0.07 7.47 -19.20
C TRP A 599 -1.13 8.06 -18.46
N GLU A 600 -1.08 8.11 -17.12
CA GLU A 600 -2.11 8.77 -16.32
C GLU A 600 -2.18 10.27 -16.63
N ARG A 601 -1.04 10.93 -16.88
CA ARG A 601 -1.03 12.32 -17.36
C ARG A 601 -1.80 12.46 -18.68
N LEU A 602 -1.53 11.59 -19.64
CA LEU A 602 -2.23 11.59 -20.93
C LEU A 602 -3.73 11.39 -20.76
N ASP A 603 -4.15 10.36 -20.03
CA ASP A 603 -5.57 10.03 -19.85
C ASP A 603 -6.34 11.17 -19.14
N ARG A 604 -5.75 11.76 -18.09
CA ARG A 604 -6.35 12.88 -17.34
C ARG A 604 -6.53 14.13 -18.20
N LEU A 605 -5.47 14.53 -18.91
CA LEU A 605 -5.53 15.67 -19.80
C LEU A 605 -6.51 15.41 -20.94
N ARG A 606 -6.54 14.20 -21.48
CA ARG A 606 -7.42 13.84 -22.59
C ARG A 606 -8.89 13.94 -22.23
N ALA A 607 -9.24 13.51 -21.02
CA ALA A 607 -10.60 13.60 -20.50
C ALA A 607 -11.07 15.06 -20.34
N LYS A 608 -10.17 15.97 -19.92
CA LYS A 608 -10.50 17.38 -19.67
C LYS A 608 -10.39 18.28 -20.89
N ILE A 609 -9.57 17.90 -21.87
CA ILE A 609 -9.39 18.60 -23.14
C ILE A 609 -9.82 17.62 -24.21
N PRO A 610 -11.09 17.57 -24.64
CA PRO A 610 -11.53 16.58 -25.63
C PRO A 610 -11.49 17.08 -27.08
N ASN A 611 -11.39 18.39 -27.30
CA ASN A 611 -11.62 19.08 -28.59
C ASN A 611 -10.35 19.50 -29.36
N ILE A 612 -9.20 19.62 -28.69
CA ILE A 612 -7.92 20.01 -29.33
C ILE A 612 -7.08 18.75 -29.61
N CYS A 613 -6.41 18.66 -30.77
CA CYS A 613 -5.51 17.56 -31.06
C CYS A 613 -4.34 17.51 -30.06
N PHE A 614 -4.02 16.33 -29.53
CA PHE A 614 -2.81 16.11 -28.75
C PHE A 614 -1.67 15.69 -29.65
N GLN A 615 -0.54 16.37 -29.53
CA GLN A 615 0.67 16.11 -30.28
C GLN A 615 1.76 15.57 -29.36
N MET A 616 2.51 14.60 -29.88
CA MET A 616 3.72 14.11 -29.23
C MET A 616 4.94 14.15 -30.16
N LEU A 617 6.12 14.30 -29.56
CA LEU A 617 7.39 14.10 -30.24
C LEU A 617 7.82 12.63 -30.11
N LEU A 618 7.95 11.93 -31.25
CA LEU A 618 8.30 10.52 -31.32
C LEU A 618 9.59 10.32 -32.12
N ARG A 619 10.56 9.58 -31.58
CA ARG A 619 11.76 9.21 -32.31
C ARG A 619 11.53 7.90 -33.07
N GLY A 620 11.82 7.89 -34.37
CA GLY A 620 11.46 6.80 -35.28
C GLY A 620 11.84 5.39 -34.80
N SER A 621 13.13 5.16 -34.53
CA SER A 621 13.65 3.83 -34.21
C SER A 621 13.51 3.43 -32.74
N ASN A 622 13.21 4.37 -31.84
CA ASN A 622 13.31 4.16 -30.39
C ASN A 622 12.06 4.60 -29.61
N ALA A 623 11.00 5.03 -30.30
CA ALA A 623 9.81 5.65 -29.73
C ALA A 623 10.15 6.82 -28.78
N VAL A 624 10.09 6.60 -27.47
CA VAL A 624 10.46 7.56 -26.43
C VAL A 624 11.69 7.15 -25.62
N GLY A 625 12.21 5.93 -25.80
CA GLY A 625 13.33 5.37 -25.04
C GLY A 625 14.70 5.85 -25.51
N TYR A 626 15.79 5.37 -24.88
CA TYR A 626 17.17 5.82 -25.17
C TYR A 626 18.00 4.92 -26.09
N THR A 627 17.61 3.66 -26.28
CA THR A 627 18.25 2.69 -27.20
C THR A 627 17.30 2.25 -28.30
N ASN A 628 17.77 1.49 -29.30
CA ASN A 628 16.87 0.93 -30.31
C ASN A 628 16.06 -0.20 -29.73
N TYR A 629 14.83 -0.30 -30.22
CA TYR A 629 13.94 -1.39 -29.87
C TYR A 629 13.56 -2.16 -31.14
N PRO A 630 13.21 -3.44 -31.01
CA PRO A 630 12.59 -4.19 -32.10
C PRO A 630 11.30 -3.50 -32.58
N ASP A 631 10.95 -3.74 -33.84
CA ASP A 631 9.84 -3.05 -34.50
C ASP A 631 8.50 -3.22 -33.77
N ASN A 632 8.27 -4.41 -33.20
CA ASN A 632 7.02 -4.70 -32.49
C ASN A 632 6.83 -3.85 -31.22
N VAL A 633 7.92 -3.42 -30.57
CA VAL A 633 7.85 -2.50 -29.41
C VAL A 633 7.44 -1.10 -29.86
N VAL A 634 8.03 -0.59 -30.94
CA VAL A 634 7.71 0.74 -31.49
C VAL A 634 6.26 0.77 -31.98
N GLN A 635 5.84 -0.26 -32.72
CA GLN A 635 4.48 -0.40 -33.22
C GLN A 635 3.45 -0.46 -32.07
N GLU A 636 3.72 -1.27 -31.05
CA GLU A 636 2.83 -1.40 -29.91
C GLU A 636 2.76 -0.11 -29.07
N PHE A 637 3.88 0.60 -28.90
CA PHE A 637 3.88 1.90 -28.24
C PHE A 637 3.01 2.92 -28.99
N VAL A 638 3.15 3.01 -30.31
CA VAL A 638 2.33 3.90 -31.15
C VAL A 638 0.85 3.55 -31.02
N ARG A 639 0.51 2.25 -31.09
CA ARG A 639 -0.86 1.75 -30.92
C ARG A 639 -1.46 2.20 -29.59
N GLN A 640 -0.75 1.97 -28.48
CA GLN A 640 -1.22 2.35 -27.14
C GLN A 640 -1.33 3.87 -27.01
N ALA A 641 -0.37 4.64 -27.51
CA ALA A 641 -0.41 6.10 -27.48
C ALA A 641 -1.62 6.67 -28.27
N ALA A 642 -1.89 6.14 -29.46
CA ALA A 642 -3.02 6.54 -30.29
C ALA A 642 -4.35 6.22 -29.60
N GLN A 643 -4.49 5.01 -29.05
CA GLN A 643 -5.70 4.59 -28.31
C GLN A 643 -5.94 5.44 -27.05
N SER A 644 -4.86 5.93 -26.43
CA SER A 644 -4.90 6.80 -25.24
C SER A 644 -5.20 8.27 -25.60
N GLY A 645 -5.24 8.61 -26.88
CA GLY A 645 -5.70 9.91 -27.37
C GLY A 645 -4.59 10.87 -27.79
N ILE A 646 -3.38 10.39 -28.10
CA ILE A 646 -2.45 11.11 -28.97
C ILE A 646 -3.02 11.11 -30.39
N ASP A 647 -3.17 12.29 -30.96
CA ASP A 647 -3.79 12.50 -32.27
C ASP A 647 -2.72 12.77 -33.35
N ILE A 648 -1.60 13.41 -32.99
CA ILE A 648 -0.50 13.79 -33.89
C ILE A 648 0.83 13.25 -33.37
N PHE A 649 1.53 12.50 -34.21
CA PHE A 649 2.86 11.99 -33.95
C PHE A 649 3.86 12.72 -34.83
N ARG A 650 4.64 13.62 -34.22
CA ARG A 650 5.80 14.24 -34.86
C ARG A 650 6.95 13.25 -34.85
N VAL A 651 7.10 12.48 -35.92
CA VAL A 651 8.13 11.45 -36.08
C VAL A 651 9.40 12.10 -36.62
N PHE A 652 10.52 11.94 -35.91
CA PHE A 652 11.81 12.43 -36.35
C PHE A 652 12.91 11.37 -36.18
N ASP A 653 14.01 11.55 -36.90
CA ASP A 653 15.25 10.82 -36.70
C ASP A 653 16.38 11.79 -36.35
N SER A 654 17.26 11.42 -35.41
CA SER A 654 18.30 12.32 -34.92
C SER A 654 19.40 12.65 -35.93
N LEU A 655 19.46 11.92 -37.03
CA LEU A 655 20.40 12.09 -38.12
C LEU A 655 19.70 12.40 -39.46
N ASN A 656 18.39 12.68 -39.41
CA ASN A 656 17.51 12.80 -40.58
C ASN A 656 17.57 11.56 -41.51
N TRP A 657 17.69 10.38 -40.91
CA TRP A 657 17.71 9.13 -41.66
C TRP A 657 16.29 8.57 -41.85
N THR A 658 15.75 8.71 -43.06
CA THR A 658 14.36 8.32 -43.39
C THR A 658 14.07 6.84 -43.12
N ARG A 659 15.04 5.94 -43.35
CA ARG A 659 14.92 4.52 -43.00
C ARG A 659 14.71 4.29 -41.50
N GLY A 660 15.29 5.14 -40.64
CA GLY A 660 15.08 5.11 -39.20
C GLY A 660 13.66 5.53 -38.78
N MET A 661 12.94 6.26 -39.64
CA MET A 661 11.57 6.76 -39.37
C MET A 661 10.48 5.81 -39.85
N GLN A 662 10.78 4.94 -40.81
CA GLN A 662 9.81 4.13 -41.56
C GLN A 662 8.83 3.37 -40.65
N VAL A 663 9.34 2.60 -39.69
CA VAL A 663 8.52 1.73 -38.81
C VAL A 663 7.49 2.55 -38.02
N ALA A 664 7.92 3.67 -37.44
CA ALA A 664 7.03 4.54 -36.68
C ALA A 664 6.00 5.23 -37.59
N MET A 665 6.41 5.71 -38.76
CA MET A 665 5.50 6.34 -39.73
C MET A 665 4.40 5.36 -40.18
N GLU A 666 4.78 4.14 -40.56
CA GLU A 666 3.84 3.09 -40.96
C GLU A 666 2.88 2.72 -39.82
N ALA A 667 3.38 2.61 -38.58
CA ALA A 667 2.56 2.34 -37.41
C ALA A 667 1.54 3.46 -37.15
N VAL A 668 1.96 4.73 -37.23
CA VAL A 668 1.07 5.88 -37.00
C VAL A 668 -0.04 5.92 -38.05
N CYS A 669 0.31 5.76 -39.33
CA CYS A 669 -0.67 5.75 -40.41
C CYS A 669 -1.65 4.58 -40.27
N LYS A 670 -1.17 3.41 -39.83
CA LYS A 670 -2.02 2.22 -39.59
C LYS A 670 -3.06 2.45 -38.49
N GLU A 671 -2.71 3.19 -37.45
CA GLU A 671 -3.62 3.52 -36.33
C GLU A 671 -4.59 4.67 -36.66
N GLY A 672 -4.53 5.26 -37.86
CA GLY A 672 -5.41 6.35 -38.28
C GLY A 672 -5.14 7.67 -37.58
N ALA A 673 -3.93 7.86 -37.04
CA ALA A 673 -3.47 9.12 -36.45
C ALA A 673 -2.69 9.97 -37.47
N ILE A 674 -2.40 11.23 -37.13
CA ILE A 674 -1.61 12.12 -38.00
C ILE A 674 -0.12 11.77 -37.88
N CYS A 675 0.43 11.18 -38.93
CA CYS A 675 1.87 11.11 -39.16
C CYS A 675 2.41 12.47 -39.64
N GLU A 676 3.12 13.19 -38.76
CA GLU A 676 3.87 14.40 -39.07
C GLU A 676 5.37 14.04 -39.15
N ALA A 677 5.92 13.97 -40.36
CA ALA A 677 7.31 13.57 -40.55
C ALA A 677 8.23 14.79 -40.50
N ALA A 678 9.22 14.77 -39.60
CA ALA A 678 10.06 15.91 -39.30
C ALA A 678 11.46 15.82 -39.91
N ILE A 679 11.88 16.90 -40.55
CA ILE A 679 13.26 17.15 -40.96
C ILE A 679 13.90 18.07 -39.92
N CYS A 680 14.95 17.60 -39.25
CA CYS A 680 15.71 18.45 -38.33
C CYS A 680 16.58 19.44 -39.11
N TYR A 681 16.48 20.72 -38.79
CA TYR A 681 17.26 21.77 -39.44
C TYR A 681 18.63 21.94 -38.78
N THR A 682 19.69 21.98 -39.58
CA THR A 682 21.06 22.26 -39.14
C THR A 682 21.80 23.09 -40.18
N GLY A 683 22.84 23.80 -39.78
CA GLY A 683 23.59 24.69 -40.67
C GLY A 683 22.83 25.93 -41.11
N ASP A 684 23.18 26.44 -42.29
CA ASP A 684 22.62 27.67 -42.84
C ASP A 684 22.53 27.55 -44.37
N ILE A 685 21.31 27.44 -44.91
CA ILE A 685 21.08 27.32 -46.35
C ILE A 685 21.46 28.57 -47.16
N LEU A 686 21.83 29.67 -46.48
CA LEU A 686 22.34 30.88 -47.10
C LEU A 686 23.88 30.92 -47.11
N ASP A 687 24.56 30.06 -46.35
CA ASP A 687 26.02 29.97 -46.35
C ASP A 687 26.51 29.02 -47.44
N LEU A 688 27.06 29.60 -48.53
CA LEU A 688 27.59 28.84 -49.65
C LEU A 688 28.88 28.08 -49.31
N LYS A 689 29.54 28.35 -48.17
CA LYS A 689 30.75 27.65 -47.74
C LYS A 689 30.46 26.35 -46.99
N ARG A 690 29.24 26.18 -46.47
CA ARG A 690 28.80 24.98 -45.75
C ARG A 690 27.80 24.22 -46.61
N ASP A 691 28.33 23.50 -47.61
CA ASP A 691 27.57 22.89 -48.70
C ASP A 691 27.03 21.48 -48.40
N LYS A 692 27.24 20.95 -47.19
CA LYS A 692 26.71 19.63 -46.78
C LYS A 692 25.18 19.60 -46.64
N TYR A 693 24.58 20.70 -46.15
CA TYR A 693 23.13 20.82 -45.92
C TYR A 693 22.51 21.96 -46.77
N PRO A 694 22.56 21.88 -48.11
CA PRO A 694 22.02 22.92 -48.98
C PRO A 694 20.48 22.89 -48.98
N LEU A 695 19.85 23.92 -49.54
CA LEU A 695 18.38 23.94 -49.71
C LEU A 695 17.84 22.67 -50.39
N GLN A 696 18.55 22.14 -51.38
CA GLN A 696 18.13 20.94 -52.11
C GLN A 696 18.02 19.71 -51.22
N TYR A 697 18.89 19.56 -50.22
CA TYR A 697 18.83 18.46 -49.25
C TYR A 697 17.48 18.41 -48.53
N TYR A 698 16.99 19.57 -48.07
CA TYR A 698 15.70 19.67 -47.40
C TYR A 698 14.52 19.39 -48.35
N VAL A 699 14.59 19.86 -49.59
CA VAL A 699 13.55 19.63 -50.61
C VAL A 699 13.45 18.16 -51.01
N ASP A 700 14.59 17.50 -51.25
CA ASP A 700 14.62 16.09 -51.66
C ASP A 700 14.07 15.18 -50.56
N MET A 701 14.46 15.46 -49.31
CA MET A 701 13.95 14.72 -48.16
C MET A 701 12.46 14.96 -47.92
N ALA A 702 11.97 16.19 -48.11
CA ALA A 702 10.54 16.48 -48.01
C ALA A 702 9.71 15.65 -49.01
N LYS A 703 10.17 15.55 -50.26
CA LYS A 703 9.54 14.70 -51.29
C LYS A 703 9.63 13.21 -50.96
N GLU A 704 10.69 12.77 -50.30
CA GLU A 704 10.81 11.39 -49.82
C GLU A 704 9.80 11.09 -48.72
N LEU A 705 9.72 11.93 -47.68
CA LEU A 705 8.80 11.75 -46.56
C LEU A 705 7.33 11.84 -46.98
N GLU A 706 6.99 12.71 -47.93
CA GLU A 706 5.65 12.75 -48.54
C GLU A 706 5.31 11.42 -49.23
N ARG A 707 6.24 10.85 -50.01
CA ARG A 707 6.05 9.54 -50.66
C ARG A 707 5.94 8.39 -49.65
N MET A 708 6.55 8.53 -48.48
CA MET A 708 6.43 7.58 -47.37
C MET A 708 5.08 7.69 -46.62
N GLY A 709 4.19 8.61 -47.02
CA GLY A 709 2.84 8.72 -46.46
C GLY A 709 2.72 9.70 -45.30
N ALA A 710 3.64 10.65 -45.15
CA ALA A 710 3.47 11.75 -44.20
C ALA A 710 2.24 12.59 -44.55
N HIS A 711 1.41 12.90 -43.55
CA HIS A 711 0.25 13.79 -43.73
C HIS A 711 0.64 15.26 -43.62
N ILE A 712 1.68 15.55 -42.82
CA ILE A 712 2.24 16.88 -42.56
C ILE A 712 3.76 16.76 -42.58
N LEU A 713 4.45 17.72 -43.19
CA LEU A 713 5.90 17.85 -43.10
C LEU A 713 6.24 18.80 -41.95
N ALA A 714 7.07 18.37 -41.01
CA ALA A 714 7.63 19.26 -40.01
C ALA A 714 9.06 19.70 -40.37
N ILE A 715 9.38 20.98 -40.15
CA ILE A 715 10.75 21.45 -40.07
C ILE A 715 11.07 21.68 -38.59
N LYS A 716 11.92 20.83 -38.03
CA LYS A 716 12.32 20.88 -36.62
C LYS A 716 13.66 21.60 -36.47
N ASP A 717 13.62 22.90 -36.24
CA ASP A 717 14.80 23.70 -35.89
C ASP A 717 15.04 23.67 -34.37
N MET A 718 15.60 22.54 -33.89
CA MET A 718 15.77 22.23 -32.46
C MET A 718 16.73 23.17 -31.69
N ALA A 719 17.51 23.98 -32.39
CA ALA A 719 18.48 24.90 -31.79
C ALA A 719 18.13 26.37 -32.01
N GLY A 720 17.21 26.70 -32.93
CA GLY A 720 16.90 28.10 -33.27
C GLY A 720 17.89 28.69 -34.26
N LEU A 721 18.37 27.88 -35.21
CA LEU A 721 19.38 28.21 -36.22
C LEU A 721 18.77 28.84 -37.47
N LEU A 722 17.50 28.57 -37.75
CA LEU A 722 16.86 29.04 -38.97
C LEU A 722 16.69 30.57 -38.89
N LYS A 723 17.48 31.29 -39.68
CA LYS A 723 17.41 32.76 -39.74
C LYS A 723 16.15 33.21 -40.49
N PRO A 724 15.60 34.41 -40.23
CA PRO A 724 14.37 34.87 -40.86
C PRO A 724 14.35 34.80 -42.40
N PHE A 725 15.43 35.25 -43.06
CA PHE A 725 15.55 35.18 -44.52
C PHE A 725 15.78 33.76 -45.05
N ALA A 726 16.38 32.88 -44.23
CA ALA A 726 16.52 31.47 -44.56
C ALA A 726 15.15 30.76 -44.47
N ALA A 727 14.34 31.10 -43.48
CA ALA A 727 12.99 30.58 -43.34
C ALA A 727 12.10 30.94 -44.53
N GLU A 728 12.11 32.19 -44.98
CA GLU A 728 11.37 32.61 -46.16
C GLU A 728 11.74 31.76 -47.39
N LYS A 729 13.05 31.60 -47.63
CA LYS A 729 13.57 30.83 -48.77
C LYS A 729 13.22 29.34 -48.68
N LEU A 730 13.39 28.74 -47.49
CA LEU A 730 13.12 27.33 -47.24
C LEU A 730 11.63 27.02 -47.40
N VAL A 731 10.77 27.75 -46.68
CA VAL A 731 9.32 27.53 -46.69
C VAL A 731 8.77 27.70 -48.10
N LYS A 732 9.17 28.77 -48.82
CA LYS A 732 8.72 28.99 -50.19
C LYS A 732 9.11 27.86 -51.13
N ALA A 733 10.32 27.31 -50.99
CA ALA A 733 10.76 26.16 -51.77
C ALA A 733 9.92 24.92 -51.45
N LEU A 734 9.73 24.60 -50.16
CA LEU A 734 8.94 23.43 -49.74
C LEU A 734 7.48 23.53 -50.24
N LYS A 735 6.83 24.68 -50.05
CA LYS A 735 5.43 24.90 -50.48
C LYS A 735 5.22 24.77 -51.99
N ASN A 736 6.26 24.99 -52.80
CA ASN A 736 6.21 24.79 -54.25
C ASN A 736 6.45 23.33 -54.67
N GLU A 737 7.10 22.53 -53.82
CA GLU A 737 7.66 21.24 -54.20
C GLU A 737 6.89 20.04 -53.60
N ILE A 738 6.11 20.24 -52.53
CA ILE A 738 5.31 19.20 -51.87
C ILE A 738 3.81 19.54 -51.75
N GLY A 739 2.98 18.51 -51.62
CA GLY A 739 1.52 18.55 -51.55
C GLY A 739 0.90 18.50 -50.15
N ILE A 740 1.71 18.45 -49.09
CA ILE A 740 1.26 18.38 -47.70
C ILE A 740 1.52 19.68 -46.94
N PRO A 741 0.80 19.98 -45.83
CA PRO A 741 1.10 21.14 -44.99
C PRO A 741 2.53 21.12 -44.44
N VAL A 742 3.10 22.30 -44.24
CA VAL A 742 4.38 22.53 -43.59
C VAL A 742 4.14 23.07 -42.19
N HIS A 743 4.67 22.35 -41.19
CA HIS A 743 4.64 22.70 -39.78
C HIS A 743 6.05 23.13 -39.35
N LEU A 744 6.23 24.39 -38.96
CA LEU A 744 7.53 24.92 -38.57
C LEU A 744 7.68 24.99 -37.05
N HIS A 745 8.71 24.32 -36.55
CA HIS A 745 9.11 24.32 -35.16
C HIS A 745 10.48 24.97 -35.02
N THR A 746 10.63 25.91 -34.08
CA THR A 746 11.93 26.54 -33.76
C THR A 746 12.05 26.80 -32.25
N HIS A 747 13.25 27.19 -31.82
CA HIS A 747 13.52 27.73 -30.50
C HIS A 747 13.94 29.20 -30.61
N ASP A 748 13.62 30.00 -29.60
CA ASP A 748 13.92 31.43 -29.57
C ASP A 748 15.30 31.75 -28.94
N THR A 749 16.23 30.78 -29.00
CA THR A 749 17.55 30.87 -28.35
C THR A 749 18.33 32.08 -28.83
N SER A 750 18.18 32.43 -30.11
CA SER A 750 18.80 33.60 -30.75
C SER A 750 18.02 34.90 -30.56
N SER A 751 16.82 34.86 -29.96
CA SER A 751 15.83 35.93 -29.93
C SER A 751 15.29 36.38 -31.30
N ASN A 752 15.57 35.61 -32.36
CA ASN A 752 15.07 35.88 -33.71
C ASN A 752 13.86 35.00 -34.09
N GLY A 753 13.39 34.13 -33.20
CA GLY A 753 12.36 33.14 -33.51
C GLY A 753 11.04 33.79 -33.91
N GLY A 754 10.60 34.84 -33.21
CA GLY A 754 9.38 35.58 -33.57
C GLY A 754 9.47 36.23 -34.96
N ALA A 755 10.59 36.87 -35.29
CA ALA A 755 10.84 37.44 -36.61
C ALA A 755 10.88 36.37 -37.71
N MET A 756 11.47 35.22 -37.40
CA MET A 756 11.54 34.07 -38.28
C MET A 756 10.15 33.52 -38.60
N LEU A 757 9.29 33.34 -37.59
CA LEU A 757 7.92 32.86 -37.78
C LEU A 757 7.07 33.81 -38.63
N MET A 758 7.24 35.13 -38.49
CA MET A 758 6.54 36.10 -39.35
C MET A 758 6.97 35.99 -40.82
N MET A 759 8.27 35.80 -41.08
CA MET A 759 8.78 35.59 -42.45
C MET A 759 8.30 34.24 -43.03
N ALA A 760 8.23 33.20 -42.20
CA ALA A 760 7.67 31.90 -42.58
C ALA A 760 6.17 31.98 -42.90
N ALA A 761 5.39 32.72 -42.10
CA ALA A 761 3.97 33.01 -42.36
C ALA A 761 3.78 33.72 -43.71
N GLN A 762 4.61 34.73 -43.98
CA GLN A 762 4.61 35.42 -45.28
C GLN A 762 4.96 34.49 -46.46
N ALA A 763 5.86 33.52 -46.24
CA ALA A 763 6.22 32.52 -47.23
C ALA A 763 5.18 31.39 -47.40
N GLY A 764 4.12 31.37 -46.58
CA GLY A 764 3.00 30.44 -46.68
C GLY A 764 3.15 29.14 -45.87
N VAL A 765 3.89 29.17 -44.75
CA VAL A 765 3.86 28.08 -43.77
C VAL A 765 2.44 27.90 -43.22
N ASP A 766 2.04 26.66 -42.97
CA ASP A 766 0.66 26.35 -42.57
C ASP A 766 0.50 26.40 -41.04
N ILE A 767 1.43 25.79 -40.31
CA ILE A 767 1.37 25.63 -38.85
C ILE A 767 2.71 26.04 -38.23
N VAL A 768 2.68 26.67 -37.06
CA VAL A 768 3.89 26.98 -36.27
C VAL A 768 3.75 26.57 -34.81
N ASP A 769 4.86 26.17 -34.20
CA ASP A 769 4.96 25.98 -32.76
C ASP A 769 5.27 27.30 -32.04
N ALA A 770 4.51 27.60 -30.99
CA ALA A 770 4.77 28.70 -30.06
C ALA A 770 4.50 28.26 -28.61
N ALA A 771 4.87 29.06 -27.63
CA ALA A 771 4.55 28.83 -26.21
C ALA A 771 3.87 30.05 -25.59
N LEU A 772 3.05 29.83 -24.56
CA LEU A 772 2.42 30.91 -23.81
C LEU A 772 3.49 31.85 -23.23
N SER A 773 3.18 33.15 -23.18
CA SER A 773 4.19 34.18 -22.91
C SER A 773 5.05 33.93 -21.67
N SER A 774 4.46 33.44 -20.58
CA SER A 774 5.12 33.22 -19.29
C SER A 774 6.13 32.07 -19.28
N VAL A 775 6.10 31.19 -20.28
CA VAL A 775 6.98 30.02 -20.44
C VAL A 775 7.60 29.96 -21.84
N SER A 776 7.69 31.10 -22.51
CA SER A 776 8.28 31.24 -23.85
C SER A 776 9.65 31.94 -23.81
N GLY A 777 10.31 32.00 -24.97
CA GLY A 777 11.58 32.72 -25.16
C GLY A 777 12.78 31.95 -24.62
N LEU A 778 13.97 32.56 -24.72
CA LEU A 778 15.24 31.92 -24.37
C LEU A 778 15.38 30.59 -25.13
N THR A 779 15.66 29.49 -24.44
CA THR A 779 15.74 28.18 -25.07
C THR A 779 14.39 27.56 -25.41
N ALA A 780 13.24 28.14 -25.02
CA ALA A 780 11.91 27.66 -25.41
C ALA A 780 11.44 28.27 -26.75
N GLN A 781 10.22 27.93 -27.16
CA GLN A 781 9.60 28.43 -28.38
C GLN A 781 9.34 29.96 -28.34
N PRO A 782 9.15 30.59 -29.50
CA PRO A 782 8.75 32.00 -29.60
C PRO A 782 7.47 32.30 -28.83
N ASN A 783 7.35 33.55 -28.37
CA ASN A 783 6.24 34.02 -27.57
C ASN A 783 4.94 34.08 -28.39
N MET A 784 3.98 33.21 -28.05
CA MET A 784 2.69 33.09 -28.73
C MET A 784 1.87 34.38 -28.62
N ASN A 785 1.71 34.93 -27.42
CA ASN A 785 0.90 36.14 -27.19
C ASN A 785 1.44 37.32 -28.02
N ALA A 786 2.76 37.48 -28.08
CA ALA A 786 3.41 38.52 -28.88
C ALA A 786 3.22 38.29 -30.39
N LEU A 787 3.35 37.04 -30.86
CA LEU A 787 3.11 36.69 -32.27
C LEU A 787 1.66 36.98 -32.66
N LEU A 788 0.69 36.60 -31.83
CA LEU A 788 -0.73 36.88 -32.06
C LEU A 788 -1.03 38.37 -32.12
N ALA A 789 -0.42 39.17 -31.23
CA ALA A 789 -0.54 40.62 -31.27
C ALA A 789 0.07 41.23 -32.55
N ALA A 790 1.20 40.69 -33.03
CA ALA A 790 1.86 41.16 -34.24
C ALA A 790 1.09 40.81 -35.53
N LEU A 791 0.37 39.68 -35.54
CA LEU A 791 -0.41 39.23 -36.69
C LEU A 791 -1.82 39.82 -36.74
N GLU A 792 -2.26 40.55 -35.70
CA GLU A 792 -3.62 41.08 -35.60
C GLU A 792 -4.03 41.89 -36.84
N GLY A 793 -5.17 41.52 -37.43
CA GLY A 793 -5.74 42.19 -38.60
C GLY A 793 -5.00 41.93 -39.92
N SER A 794 -3.94 41.11 -39.91
CA SER A 794 -3.30 40.62 -41.12
C SER A 794 -4.07 39.44 -41.74
N ILE A 795 -3.69 39.03 -42.96
CA ILE A 795 -4.26 37.83 -43.59
C ILE A 795 -3.85 36.52 -42.90
N TRP A 796 -2.80 36.57 -42.07
CA TRP A 796 -2.27 35.42 -41.33
C TRP A 796 -2.81 35.35 -39.90
N ASP A 797 -3.65 36.29 -39.49
CA ASP A 797 -4.26 36.33 -38.15
C ASP A 797 -5.10 35.04 -37.90
N PRO A 798 -4.73 34.23 -36.89
CA PRO A 798 -5.45 32.99 -36.57
C PRO A 798 -6.80 33.20 -35.88
N GLN A 799 -7.11 34.44 -35.44
CA GLN A 799 -8.34 34.78 -34.72
C GLN A 799 -8.57 33.95 -33.44
N LEU A 800 -7.49 33.66 -32.70
CA LEU A 800 -7.58 32.99 -31.39
C LEU A 800 -8.09 33.93 -30.29
N ASP A 801 -8.64 33.36 -29.21
CA ASP A 801 -9.07 34.09 -28.01
C ASP A 801 -7.85 34.61 -27.23
N ARG A 802 -7.37 35.80 -27.57
CA ARG A 802 -6.17 36.40 -26.97
C ARG A 802 -6.32 36.68 -25.48
N ASP A 803 -7.48 37.14 -25.05
CA ASP A 803 -7.75 37.41 -23.62
C ASP A 803 -7.79 36.12 -22.82
N GLY A 804 -8.39 35.06 -23.39
CA GLY A 804 -8.37 33.71 -22.83
C GLY A 804 -6.94 33.14 -22.73
N LEU A 805 -6.15 33.24 -23.80
CA LEU A 805 -4.75 32.79 -23.80
C LEU A 805 -3.88 33.59 -22.82
N GLN A 806 -4.16 34.88 -22.61
CA GLN A 806 -3.49 35.67 -21.58
C GLN A 806 -3.83 35.19 -20.17
N GLN A 807 -5.08 34.80 -19.90
CA GLN A 807 -5.46 34.20 -18.62
C GLN A 807 -4.72 32.87 -18.38
N LEU A 808 -4.58 32.03 -19.41
CA LEU A 808 -3.76 30.82 -19.32
C LEU A 808 -2.28 31.16 -19.03
N ALA A 809 -1.73 32.19 -19.66
CA ALA A 809 -0.36 32.63 -19.42
C ALA A 809 -0.15 33.12 -17.97
N ASN A 810 -1.12 33.83 -17.39
CA ASN A 810 -1.05 34.32 -15.99
C ASN A 810 -0.99 33.15 -14.98
N TYR A 811 -1.75 32.08 -15.23
CA TYR A 811 -1.65 30.85 -14.43
C TYR A 811 -0.22 30.28 -14.48
N TRP A 812 0.33 30.15 -15.69
CA TRP A 812 1.68 29.60 -15.88
C TRP A 812 2.79 30.52 -15.34
N GLU A 813 2.59 31.83 -15.31
CA GLU A 813 3.51 32.77 -14.66
C GLU A 813 3.67 32.47 -13.17
N THR A 814 2.55 32.19 -12.48
CA THR A 814 2.58 31.81 -11.06
C THR A 814 3.17 30.42 -10.88
N VAL A 815 2.73 29.44 -11.68
CA VAL A 815 3.22 28.05 -11.59
C VAL A 815 4.72 27.94 -11.84
N ARG A 816 5.26 28.70 -12.81
CA ARG A 816 6.69 28.71 -13.13
C ARG A 816 7.55 29.00 -11.90
N THR A 817 7.07 29.83 -10.96
CA THR A 817 7.81 30.13 -9.72
C THR A 817 8.09 28.90 -8.86
N TYR A 818 7.26 27.85 -8.93
CA TYR A 818 7.46 26.60 -8.19
C TYR A 818 8.68 25.83 -8.68
N TYR A 819 9.09 26.06 -9.92
CA TYR A 819 10.16 25.35 -10.62
C TYR A 819 11.46 26.14 -10.71
N ALA A 820 11.56 27.28 -10.01
CA ALA A 820 12.74 28.16 -10.06
C ALA A 820 14.09 27.44 -9.86
N PRO A 821 14.23 26.40 -9.01
CA PRO A 821 15.50 25.67 -8.86
C PRO A 821 15.96 24.93 -10.13
N PHE A 822 15.07 24.71 -11.11
CA PHE A 822 15.33 23.95 -12.32
C PHE A 822 15.55 24.82 -13.58
N GLU A 823 15.51 26.16 -13.44
CA GLU A 823 15.71 27.09 -14.56
C GLU A 823 17.12 26.98 -15.18
N SER A 824 17.23 27.08 -16.50
CA SER A 824 18.47 26.89 -17.29
C SER A 824 19.57 27.95 -17.09
N GLU A 825 19.40 28.87 -16.14
CA GLU A 825 20.22 30.05 -15.82
C GLU A 825 20.42 31.07 -16.96
N LEU A 826 20.04 30.75 -18.21
CA LEU A 826 20.08 31.67 -19.33
C LEU A 826 19.08 32.81 -19.09
N ARG A 827 19.55 34.06 -19.03
CA ARG A 827 18.69 35.23 -18.74
C ARG A 827 18.26 36.02 -19.99
N SER A 828 18.90 35.77 -21.13
CA SER A 828 18.61 36.41 -22.41
C SER A 828 19.01 35.48 -23.57
N GLY A 829 18.43 35.69 -24.76
CA GLY A 829 18.90 34.98 -25.96
C GLY A 829 20.35 35.31 -26.31
N THR A 830 20.96 34.46 -27.12
CA THR A 830 22.36 34.55 -27.55
C THR A 830 22.54 34.14 -29.00
N ALA A 831 23.29 34.94 -29.75
CA ALA A 831 23.66 34.62 -31.14
C ALA A 831 24.74 33.52 -31.24
N GLN A 832 25.42 33.18 -30.13
CA GLN A 832 26.41 32.09 -30.11
C GLN A 832 25.82 30.74 -30.52
N VAL A 833 24.49 30.57 -30.43
CA VAL A 833 23.81 29.37 -30.89
C VAL A 833 24.05 29.08 -32.37
N TYR A 834 24.27 30.11 -33.21
CA TYR A 834 24.64 29.94 -34.61
C TYR A 834 26.06 29.40 -34.82
N GLU A 835 26.91 29.46 -33.79
CA GLU A 835 28.27 28.92 -33.82
C GLU A 835 28.30 27.48 -33.28
N HIS A 836 27.86 27.28 -32.04
CA HIS A 836 27.97 25.98 -31.36
C HIS A 836 26.81 25.02 -31.68
N GLU A 837 25.67 25.54 -32.14
CA GLU A 837 24.50 24.74 -32.55
C GLU A 837 24.00 23.75 -31.47
N ILE A 838 24.06 24.16 -30.20
CA ILE A 838 23.60 23.35 -29.07
C ILE A 838 22.09 23.55 -28.96
N PRO A 839 21.28 22.48 -29.06
CA PRO A 839 19.82 22.57 -28.91
C PRO A 839 19.40 23.08 -27.53
N GLY A 840 18.21 23.71 -27.44
CA GLY A 840 17.71 24.28 -26.19
C GLY A 840 17.69 23.27 -25.03
N GLY A 841 17.07 22.11 -25.24
CA GLY A 841 17.03 21.05 -24.23
C GLY A 841 18.41 20.45 -23.89
N GLN A 842 19.37 20.45 -24.84
CA GLN A 842 20.74 20.02 -24.54
C GLN A 842 21.46 21.09 -23.71
N TYR A 843 21.27 22.38 -23.98
CA TYR A 843 21.90 23.46 -23.22
C TYR A 843 21.60 23.36 -21.72
N SER A 844 20.32 23.17 -21.39
CA SER A 844 19.83 23.06 -20.01
C SER A 844 20.31 21.79 -19.30
N ASN A 845 20.71 20.76 -20.04
CA ASN A 845 21.30 19.52 -19.48
C ASN A 845 22.84 19.57 -19.44
N TYR A 846 23.47 20.17 -20.46
CA TYR A 846 24.91 20.13 -20.69
C TYR A 846 25.66 20.97 -19.67
N LYS A 847 25.15 22.15 -19.33
CA LYS A 847 25.81 23.01 -18.33
C LYS A 847 25.86 22.36 -16.93
N PRO A 848 24.75 21.84 -16.37
CA PRO A 848 24.82 21.09 -15.10
C PRO A 848 25.76 19.87 -15.15
N GLN A 849 25.87 19.17 -16.29
CA GLN A 849 26.82 18.07 -16.44
C GLN A 849 28.28 18.54 -16.38
N VAL A 850 28.61 19.64 -17.09
CA VAL A 850 29.93 20.27 -17.03
C VAL A 850 30.27 20.72 -15.61
N GLU A 851 29.31 21.31 -14.89
CA GLU A 851 29.47 21.71 -13.49
C GLU A 851 29.67 20.51 -12.55
N GLY A 852 28.89 19.44 -12.75
CA GLY A 852 29.00 18.20 -11.98
C GLY A 852 30.36 17.49 -12.15
N LEU A 853 31.05 17.70 -13.27
CA LEU A 853 32.42 17.23 -13.51
C LEU A 853 33.50 18.20 -12.96
N GLY A 854 33.11 19.29 -12.30
CA GLY A 854 34.04 20.31 -11.80
C GLY A 854 34.60 21.24 -12.90
N LEU A 855 34.06 21.17 -14.12
CA LEU A 855 34.50 21.92 -15.29
C LEU A 855 33.71 23.21 -15.52
N GLY A 856 32.82 23.61 -14.59
CA GLY A 856 31.96 24.79 -14.73
C GLY A 856 32.72 26.08 -15.06
N HIS A 857 33.92 26.26 -14.51
CA HIS A 857 34.79 27.41 -14.79
C HIS A 857 35.35 27.45 -16.23
N ARG A 858 35.27 26.34 -16.97
CA ARG A 858 35.70 26.17 -18.38
C ARG A 858 34.53 26.08 -19.36
N TRP A 859 33.34 26.55 -18.97
CA TRP A 859 32.12 26.44 -19.79
C TRP A 859 32.27 26.98 -21.22
N GLU A 860 32.96 28.10 -21.41
CA GLU A 860 33.20 28.67 -22.74
C GLU A 860 34.05 27.75 -23.62
N GLU A 861 35.07 27.09 -23.05
CA GLU A 861 35.88 26.10 -23.75
C GLU A 861 35.03 24.87 -24.13
N CYS A 862 34.12 24.43 -23.25
CA CYS A 862 33.20 23.33 -23.55
C CYS A 862 32.27 23.64 -24.73
N LYS A 863 31.80 24.88 -24.88
CA LYS A 863 30.98 25.30 -26.04
C LYS A 863 31.79 25.34 -27.34
N GLN A 864 33.03 25.83 -27.27
CA GLN A 864 33.94 25.84 -28.43
C GLN A 864 34.31 24.42 -28.86
N MET A 865 34.62 23.55 -27.90
CA MET A 865 34.93 22.15 -28.16
C MET A 865 33.72 21.40 -28.74
N TYR A 866 32.50 21.73 -28.31
CA TYR A 866 31.27 21.19 -28.90
C TYR A 866 31.20 21.44 -30.41
N ARG A 867 31.58 22.64 -30.88
CA ARG A 867 31.67 22.94 -32.31
C ARG A 867 32.78 22.14 -32.98
N LYS A 868 33.99 22.10 -32.40
CA LYS A 868 35.11 21.33 -32.95
C LYS A 868 34.78 19.85 -33.10
N VAL A 869 34.12 19.25 -32.11
CA VAL A 869 33.65 17.86 -32.15
C VAL A 869 32.64 17.66 -33.27
N ASN A 870 31.68 18.58 -33.46
CA ASN A 870 30.74 18.49 -34.57
C ASN A 870 31.47 18.41 -35.93
N ASP A 871 32.46 19.27 -36.13
CA ASP A 871 33.25 19.30 -37.36
C ASP A 871 34.08 18.01 -37.52
N MET A 872 34.71 17.54 -36.44
CA MET A 872 35.45 16.28 -36.38
C MET A 872 34.57 15.05 -36.69
N PHE A 873 33.32 15.06 -36.25
CA PHE A 873 32.34 13.99 -36.54
C PHE A 873 31.73 14.10 -37.95
N GLY A 874 32.15 15.08 -38.74
CA GLY A 874 31.75 15.25 -40.14
C GLY A 874 30.55 16.16 -40.35
N ASP A 875 30.27 17.09 -39.44
CA ASP A 875 29.14 18.02 -39.42
C ASP A 875 27.77 17.33 -39.35
N LEU A 876 27.20 17.24 -38.15
CA LEU A 876 26.01 16.43 -37.87
C LEU A 876 24.75 17.28 -37.66
N VAL A 877 23.61 16.62 -37.88
CA VAL A 877 22.34 16.99 -37.24
C VAL A 877 22.46 16.68 -35.75
N LYS A 878 22.27 17.69 -34.89
CA LYS A 878 22.48 17.59 -33.45
C LYS A 878 21.17 17.74 -32.69
N VAL A 879 20.55 16.62 -32.35
CA VAL A 879 19.32 16.54 -31.55
C VAL A 879 19.37 15.23 -30.76
N THR A 880 18.64 15.10 -29.65
CA THR A 880 18.75 13.90 -28.80
C THR A 880 18.57 12.58 -29.62
N PRO A 881 19.56 11.67 -29.61
CA PRO A 881 20.73 11.62 -28.73
C PRO A 881 22.04 12.15 -29.35
N SER A 882 22.10 12.47 -30.65
CA SER A 882 23.33 12.94 -31.31
C SER A 882 23.90 14.21 -30.69
N SER A 883 23.05 15.14 -30.22
CA SER A 883 23.50 16.33 -29.50
C SER A 883 24.17 15.99 -28.16
N LYS A 884 23.72 14.95 -27.47
CA LYS A 884 24.36 14.48 -26.24
C LYS A 884 25.73 13.87 -26.56
N ILE A 885 25.83 13.07 -27.61
CA ILE A 885 27.07 12.41 -28.01
C ILE A 885 28.18 13.40 -28.35
N VAL A 886 27.83 14.49 -29.05
CA VAL A 886 28.77 15.60 -29.29
C VAL A 886 29.18 16.26 -27.97
N GLY A 887 28.26 16.41 -27.01
CA GLY A 887 28.54 16.95 -25.68
C GLY A 887 29.44 16.05 -24.82
N ASP A 888 29.17 14.75 -24.80
CA ASP A 888 29.95 13.74 -24.06
C ASP A 888 31.40 13.72 -24.58
N MET A 889 31.58 13.74 -25.90
CA MET A 889 32.91 13.83 -26.50
C MET A 889 33.60 15.16 -26.20
N ALA A 890 32.88 16.28 -26.23
CA ALA A 890 33.44 17.59 -25.90
C ALA A 890 33.89 17.67 -24.44
N MET A 891 33.10 17.17 -23.49
CA MET A 891 33.49 17.06 -22.08
C MET A 891 34.70 16.15 -21.89
N PHE A 892 34.69 14.97 -22.54
CA PHE A 892 35.81 14.04 -22.50
C PHE A 892 37.12 14.68 -22.99
N MET A 893 37.07 15.40 -24.12
CA MET A 893 38.24 16.09 -24.66
C MET A 893 38.73 17.20 -23.73
N ILE A 894 37.84 18.03 -23.19
CA ILE A 894 38.20 19.10 -22.26
C ILE A 894 38.79 18.54 -20.95
N GLN A 895 38.19 17.49 -20.40
CA GLN A 895 38.65 16.83 -19.16
C GLN A 895 40.06 16.26 -19.33
N ASN A 896 40.37 15.72 -20.51
CA ASN A 896 41.66 15.11 -20.82
C ASN A 896 42.64 16.06 -21.51
N ASN A 897 42.29 17.35 -21.68
CA ASN A 897 43.07 18.37 -22.38
C ASN A 897 43.49 17.94 -23.80
N LEU A 898 42.54 17.42 -24.57
CA LEU A 898 42.72 16.95 -25.95
C LEU A 898 42.16 17.95 -26.96
N GLU A 899 42.86 18.11 -28.07
CA GLU A 899 42.37 18.74 -29.30
C GLU A 899 41.98 17.68 -30.35
N PRO A 900 41.19 18.01 -31.40
CA PRO A 900 40.80 17.05 -32.43
C PRO A 900 41.98 16.31 -33.08
N GLU A 901 43.12 16.99 -33.26
CA GLU A 901 44.34 16.41 -33.80
C GLU A 901 44.91 15.32 -32.87
N ASP A 902 44.84 15.51 -31.54
CA ASP A 902 45.28 14.50 -30.57
C ASP A 902 44.42 13.23 -30.64
N VAL A 903 43.11 13.38 -30.91
CA VAL A 903 42.20 12.23 -31.09
C VAL A 903 42.58 11.43 -32.32
N MET A 904 42.99 12.10 -33.41
CA MET A 904 43.43 11.44 -34.64
C MET A 904 44.78 10.72 -34.46
N GLU A 905 45.74 11.34 -33.76
CA GLU A 905 47.08 10.77 -33.58
C GLU A 905 47.12 9.66 -32.51
N ARG A 906 46.44 9.88 -31.38
CA ARG A 906 46.56 9.06 -30.16
C ARG A 906 45.28 8.34 -29.76
N GLY A 907 44.20 8.44 -30.56
CA GLY A 907 42.90 7.88 -30.21
C GLY A 907 42.87 6.36 -30.00
N HIS A 908 43.82 5.62 -30.56
CA HIS A 908 43.97 4.18 -30.32
C HIS A 908 44.29 3.84 -28.85
N GLU A 909 44.96 4.76 -28.14
CA GLU A 909 45.30 4.66 -26.71
C GLU A 909 44.14 5.08 -25.80
N LEU A 910 43.14 5.80 -26.33
CA LEU A 910 42.05 6.38 -25.55
C LEU A 910 40.90 5.40 -25.35
N THR A 911 40.14 5.63 -24.28
CA THR A 911 38.86 4.98 -24.00
C THR A 911 37.75 6.02 -24.16
N PHE A 912 37.05 5.97 -25.28
CA PHE A 912 35.99 6.92 -25.60
C PHE A 912 34.70 6.66 -24.79
N PRO A 913 33.84 7.68 -24.59
CA PRO A 913 32.53 7.48 -23.99
C PRO A 913 31.69 6.45 -24.77
N GLN A 914 30.96 5.58 -24.07
CA GLN A 914 30.18 4.50 -24.70
C GLN A 914 29.20 5.01 -25.77
N GLY A 915 28.51 6.12 -25.53
CA GLY A 915 27.59 6.70 -26.51
C GLY A 915 28.27 7.15 -27.81
N VAL A 916 29.55 7.52 -27.76
CA VAL A 916 30.36 7.84 -28.95
C VAL A 916 30.68 6.56 -29.71
N ILE A 917 31.06 5.48 -29.00
CA ILE A 917 31.31 4.17 -29.60
C ILE A 917 30.04 3.65 -30.29
N ASP A 918 28.91 3.66 -29.58
CA ASP A 918 27.62 3.21 -30.13
C ASP A 918 27.21 4.02 -31.36
N PHE A 919 27.44 5.33 -31.36
CA PHE A 919 27.21 6.19 -32.52
C PHE A 919 28.05 5.77 -33.73
N PHE A 920 29.38 5.66 -33.56
CA PHE A 920 30.27 5.28 -34.67
C PHE A 920 30.07 3.82 -35.11
N LYS A 921 29.53 2.96 -34.25
CA LYS A 921 29.11 1.60 -34.59
C LYS A 921 27.86 1.59 -35.48
N GLY A 922 27.16 2.71 -35.62
CA GLY A 922 25.91 2.81 -36.37
C GLY A 922 24.68 2.40 -35.56
N MET A 923 24.80 2.23 -34.23
CA MET A 923 23.66 1.92 -33.37
C MET A 923 22.65 3.05 -33.32
N ILE A 924 22.96 4.28 -33.74
CA ILE A 924 22.01 5.42 -33.70
C ILE A 924 21.52 5.77 -35.11
N GLY A 925 21.81 4.90 -36.08
CA GLY A 925 21.53 5.11 -37.50
C GLY A 925 22.73 5.66 -38.25
N GLN A 926 22.50 6.08 -39.49
CA GLN A 926 23.55 6.51 -40.41
C GLN A 926 23.49 8.03 -40.63
N PRO A 927 24.59 8.77 -40.42
CA PRO A 927 24.62 10.20 -40.70
C PRO A 927 24.61 10.47 -42.21
N TYR A 928 24.01 11.59 -42.61
CA TYR A 928 24.08 12.05 -44.01
C TYR A 928 25.54 12.24 -44.44
N GLY A 929 25.93 11.61 -45.55
CA GLY A 929 27.31 11.58 -46.04
C GLY A 929 28.20 10.48 -45.43
N GLY A 930 27.71 9.70 -44.47
CA GLY A 930 28.45 8.64 -43.78
C GLY A 930 29.41 9.14 -42.70
N PHE A 931 30.05 8.20 -42.00
CA PHE A 931 31.04 8.51 -40.95
C PHE A 931 32.42 8.84 -41.55
N PRO A 932 33.21 9.72 -40.91
CA PRO A 932 34.62 9.87 -41.23
C PRO A 932 35.37 8.55 -40.98
N LYS A 933 35.79 7.86 -42.06
CA LYS A 933 36.26 6.46 -42.01
C LYS A 933 37.46 6.23 -41.09
N GLU A 934 38.41 7.15 -41.08
CA GLU A 934 39.61 7.06 -40.25
C GLU A 934 39.26 7.17 -38.78
N LEU A 935 38.47 8.19 -38.41
CA LEU A 935 37.98 8.39 -37.04
C LEU A 935 37.09 7.22 -36.58
N GLN A 936 36.23 6.70 -37.46
CA GLN A 936 35.40 5.53 -37.15
C GLN A 936 36.26 4.32 -36.78
N LYS A 937 37.34 4.07 -37.52
CA LYS A 937 38.28 3.00 -37.20
C LYS A 937 39.02 3.24 -35.89
N ILE A 938 39.43 4.48 -35.61
CA ILE A 938 40.10 4.86 -34.34
C ILE A 938 39.18 4.58 -33.15
N ILE A 939 37.90 4.96 -33.24
CA ILE A 939 36.93 4.82 -32.15
C ILE A 939 36.51 3.37 -31.95
N LEU A 940 36.21 2.65 -33.04
CA LEU A 940 35.70 1.27 -32.97
C LEU A 940 36.81 0.23 -32.75
N LYS A 941 38.07 0.57 -33.04
CA LYS A 941 39.20 -0.35 -32.97
C LYS A 941 38.93 -1.61 -33.81
N ASP A 942 38.68 -2.73 -33.16
CA ASP A 942 38.42 -4.03 -33.80
C ASP A 942 36.91 -4.31 -33.99
N GLU A 943 36.01 -3.46 -33.50
CA GLU A 943 34.56 -3.65 -33.68
C GLU A 943 34.09 -3.30 -35.10
N GLU A 944 33.24 -4.16 -35.68
CA GLU A 944 32.65 -3.90 -36.99
C GLU A 944 31.46 -2.93 -36.93
N PRO A 945 31.40 -1.92 -37.81
CA PRO A 945 30.27 -1.00 -37.89
C PRO A 945 29.05 -1.64 -38.58
N LEU A 946 27.87 -1.25 -38.14
CA LEU A 946 26.60 -1.60 -38.76
C LEU A 946 26.31 -0.71 -39.97
N THR A 947 25.69 -1.29 -41.01
CA THR A 947 25.25 -0.57 -42.23
C THR A 947 23.74 -0.67 -42.46
N CYS A 948 23.04 -1.53 -41.72
CA CYS A 948 21.59 -1.66 -41.73
C CYS A 948 20.95 -0.84 -40.59
N ARG A 949 19.62 -0.88 -40.49
CA ARG A 949 18.89 -0.27 -39.36
C ARG A 949 19.06 -1.17 -38.14
N PRO A 950 19.49 -0.65 -36.97
CA PRO A 950 19.75 -1.48 -35.79
C PRO A 950 18.58 -2.36 -35.37
N GLY A 951 17.35 -1.87 -35.47
CA GLY A 951 16.14 -2.64 -35.15
C GLY A 951 15.94 -3.90 -36.00
N GLU A 952 16.55 -4.01 -37.18
CA GLU A 952 16.52 -5.22 -38.02
C GLU A 952 17.35 -6.37 -37.45
N LEU A 953 18.24 -6.08 -36.50
CA LEU A 953 19.11 -7.06 -35.84
C LEU A 953 18.59 -7.49 -34.47
N LEU A 954 17.52 -6.86 -33.97
CA LEU A 954 16.97 -7.13 -32.65
C LEU A 954 15.81 -8.11 -32.76
N GLU A 955 15.84 -9.17 -31.94
CA GLU A 955 14.75 -10.13 -31.85
C GLU A 955 13.47 -9.46 -31.29
N PRO A 956 12.28 -9.79 -31.81
CA PRO A 956 11.01 -9.28 -31.28
C PRO A 956 10.84 -9.57 -29.79
N VAL A 957 10.32 -8.59 -29.04
CA VAL A 957 10.02 -8.79 -27.61
C VAL A 957 8.69 -9.54 -27.44
N ASP A 958 8.70 -10.65 -26.70
CA ASP A 958 7.47 -11.29 -26.23
C ASP A 958 6.91 -10.51 -25.02
N LEU A 959 5.94 -9.64 -25.30
CA LEU A 959 5.32 -8.78 -24.29
C LEU A 959 4.49 -9.58 -23.27
N ALA A 960 3.92 -10.72 -23.66
CA ALA A 960 3.15 -11.56 -22.74
C ALA A 960 4.07 -12.26 -21.75
N ALA A 961 5.21 -12.79 -22.23
CA ALA A 961 6.24 -13.34 -21.36
C ALA A 961 6.83 -12.27 -20.43
N LYS A 962 7.09 -11.05 -20.96
CA LYS A 962 7.57 -9.92 -20.14
C LYS A 962 6.58 -9.47 -19.09
N LYS A 963 5.28 -9.56 -19.35
CA LYS A 963 4.26 -9.31 -18.33
C LYS A 963 4.39 -10.26 -17.15
N VAL A 964 4.47 -11.57 -17.41
CA VAL A 964 4.60 -12.58 -16.35
C VAL A 964 5.89 -12.39 -15.55
N GLU A 965 7.00 -12.10 -16.23
CA GLU A 965 8.28 -11.78 -15.57
C GLU A 965 8.18 -10.55 -14.67
N LEU A 966 7.56 -9.47 -15.16
CA LEU A 966 7.40 -8.23 -14.43
C LEU A 966 6.46 -8.37 -13.22
N GLU A 967 5.33 -9.06 -13.37
CA GLU A 967 4.40 -9.33 -12.27
C GLU A 967 5.06 -10.16 -11.16
N LYS A 968 5.85 -11.17 -11.54
CA LYS A 968 6.64 -11.96 -10.58
C LYS A 968 7.65 -11.07 -9.85
N LYS A 969 8.34 -10.19 -10.58
CA LYS A 969 9.38 -9.32 -10.01
C LYS A 969 8.82 -8.24 -9.09
N LEU A 970 7.66 -7.66 -9.41
CA LEU A 970 7.04 -6.58 -8.64
C LEU A 970 6.11 -7.07 -7.52
N GLY A 971 5.67 -8.33 -7.58
CA GLY A 971 4.78 -8.93 -6.59
C GLY A 971 3.30 -8.51 -6.72
N HIS A 972 2.91 -7.90 -7.85
CA HIS A 972 1.52 -7.56 -8.14
C HIS A 972 1.24 -7.56 -9.65
N GLN A 973 -0.04 -7.54 -10.00
CA GLN A 973 -0.49 -7.45 -11.41
C GLN A 973 -0.13 -6.10 -12.03
N VAL A 974 0.18 -6.13 -13.32
CA VAL A 974 0.55 -4.93 -14.10
C VAL A 974 -0.28 -4.81 -15.38
N SER A 975 -0.42 -3.60 -15.89
CA SER A 975 -1.09 -3.34 -17.18
C SER A 975 -0.14 -3.53 -18.37
N ASP A 976 -0.67 -3.60 -19.59
CA ASP A 976 0.18 -3.72 -20.78
C ASP A 976 1.01 -2.44 -21.03
N ARG A 977 0.53 -1.28 -20.56
CA ARG A 977 1.27 -0.01 -20.59
C ARG A 977 2.43 0.00 -19.59
N ASP A 978 2.27 -0.66 -18.45
CA ASP A 978 3.35 -0.87 -17.48
C ASP A 978 4.45 -1.73 -18.10
N VAL A 979 4.07 -2.81 -18.79
CA VAL A 979 5.02 -3.66 -19.53
C VAL A 979 5.79 -2.85 -20.57
N LEU A 980 5.12 -2.02 -21.36
CA LEU A 980 5.82 -1.17 -22.34
C LEU A 980 6.75 -0.15 -21.68
N SER A 981 6.31 0.45 -20.58
CA SER A 981 7.13 1.40 -19.83
C SER A 981 8.37 0.71 -19.24
N ALA A 982 8.22 -0.52 -18.75
CA ALA A 982 9.34 -1.36 -18.28
C ALA A 982 10.24 -1.86 -19.41
N VAL A 983 9.71 -2.15 -20.61
CA VAL A 983 10.54 -2.50 -21.78
C VAL A 983 11.37 -1.30 -22.25
N LEU A 984 10.75 -0.12 -22.28
CA LEU A 984 11.44 1.11 -22.67
C LEU A 984 12.44 1.57 -21.59
N TYR A 985 12.08 1.41 -20.31
CA TYR A 985 12.78 1.93 -19.15
C TYR A 985 12.75 0.98 -17.93
N PRO A 986 13.44 -0.17 -17.98
CA PRO A 986 13.28 -1.23 -16.98
C PRO A 986 13.60 -0.78 -15.55
N GLY A 987 14.81 -0.26 -15.32
CA GLY A 987 15.20 0.20 -13.98
C GLY A 987 14.39 1.40 -13.47
N VAL A 988 13.97 2.30 -14.36
CA VAL A 988 13.17 3.48 -13.98
C VAL A 988 11.78 3.08 -13.56
N PHE A 989 11.16 2.18 -14.32
CA PHE A 989 9.82 1.71 -14.02
C PHE A 989 9.80 0.96 -12.68
N GLU A 990 10.82 0.13 -12.42
CA GLU A 990 10.97 -0.56 -11.14
C GLU A 990 11.15 0.39 -9.96
N GLU A 991 11.95 1.46 -10.11
CA GLU A 991 12.11 2.49 -9.09
C GLU A 991 10.81 3.28 -8.86
N PHE A 992 10.12 3.66 -9.95
CA PHE A 992 8.82 4.33 -9.90
C PHE A 992 7.76 3.46 -9.21
N ASP A 993 7.69 2.18 -9.54
CA ASP A 993 6.76 1.25 -8.92
C ASP A 993 7.04 1.09 -7.42
N ARG A 994 8.32 0.91 -7.04
CA ARG A 994 8.74 0.86 -5.64
C ARG A 994 8.37 2.14 -4.88
N HIS A 995 8.53 3.30 -5.51
CA HIS A 995 8.09 4.57 -4.94
C HIS A 995 6.58 4.58 -4.73
N ARG A 996 5.79 4.15 -5.73
CA ARG A 996 4.32 4.09 -5.65
C ARG A 996 3.84 3.09 -4.58
N GLN A 997 4.52 1.95 -4.43
CA GLN A 997 4.27 0.99 -3.36
C GLN A 997 4.59 1.60 -1.98
N THR A 998 5.67 2.37 -1.85
CA THR A 998 6.10 2.95 -0.57
C THR A 998 5.25 4.16 -0.16
N TYR A 999 5.02 5.10 -1.08
CA TYR A 999 4.48 6.43 -0.82
C TYR A 999 3.09 6.68 -1.41
N SER A 1000 2.51 5.68 -2.09
CA SER A 1000 1.27 5.83 -2.86
C SER A 1000 1.45 6.79 -4.04
N ASP A 1001 0.34 7.25 -4.63
CA ASP A 1001 0.38 8.22 -5.72
C ASP A 1001 0.72 9.61 -5.18
N THR A 1002 1.95 10.06 -5.44
CA THR A 1002 2.44 11.40 -5.08
C THR A 1002 2.12 12.48 -6.12
N SER A 1003 1.54 12.13 -7.27
CA SER A 1003 1.15 13.09 -8.30
C SER A 1003 0.04 14.04 -7.83
N VAL A 1004 -0.76 13.61 -6.84
CA VAL A 1004 -1.85 14.42 -6.25
C VAL A 1004 -1.35 15.58 -5.40
N LEU A 1005 -0.11 15.53 -4.94
CA LEU A 1005 0.47 16.57 -4.08
C LEU A 1005 0.61 17.89 -4.83
N PRO A 1006 0.31 19.04 -4.21
CA PRO A 1006 0.73 20.33 -4.73
C PRO A 1006 2.23 20.36 -4.99
N THR A 1007 2.64 20.94 -6.12
CA THR A 1007 4.05 20.99 -6.54
C THR A 1007 4.99 21.56 -5.47
N PRO A 1008 4.63 22.65 -4.76
CA PRO A 1008 5.43 23.11 -3.63
C PRO A 1008 5.65 22.06 -2.54
N VAL A 1009 4.63 21.32 -2.14
CA VAL A 1009 4.74 20.29 -1.09
C VAL A 1009 5.53 19.08 -1.58
N PHE A 1010 5.39 18.72 -2.86
CA PHE A 1010 6.14 17.62 -3.46
C PHE A 1010 7.66 17.86 -3.47
N PHE A 1011 8.12 19.06 -3.80
CA PHE A 1011 9.56 19.39 -3.85
C PHE A 1011 10.12 19.89 -2.52
N TYR A 1012 9.31 20.54 -1.68
CA TYR A 1012 9.81 21.32 -0.55
C TYR A 1012 9.28 20.85 0.81
N GLY A 1013 8.32 19.93 0.86
CA GLY A 1013 7.70 19.47 2.11
C GLY A 1013 6.88 20.58 2.80
N LEU A 1014 6.76 20.50 4.12
CA LEU A 1014 6.08 21.49 4.96
C LEU A 1014 7.01 21.99 6.07
N GLU A 1015 6.83 23.24 6.50
CA GLU A 1015 7.39 23.77 7.74
C GLU A 1015 6.41 23.57 8.91
N VAL A 1016 6.95 23.57 10.14
CA VAL A 1016 6.13 23.44 11.35
C VAL A 1016 5.11 24.58 11.42
N GLY A 1017 3.84 24.21 11.57
CA GLY A 1017 2.69 25.11 11.61
C GLY A 1017 1.96 25.25 10.27
N GLU A 1018 2.56 24.83 9.14
CA GLU A 1018 1.92 24.89 7.83
C GLU A 1018 0.84 23.81 7.67
N GLU A 1019 -0.20 24.16 6.90
CA GLU A 1019 -1.34 23.32 6.57
C GLU A 1019 -1.51 23.24 5.05
N VAL A 1020 -1.83 22.05 4.54
CA VAL A 1020 -2.11 21.80 3.13
C VAL A 1020 -3.37 20.95 2.96
N THR A 1021 -4.12 21.26 1.91
CA THR A 1021 -5.31 20.51 1.48
C THR A 1021 -4.98 19.70 0.23
N ILE A 1022 -5.18 18.38 0.28
CA ILE A 1022 -4.80 17.45 -0.78
C ILE A 1022 -5.99 16.55 -1.15
N ASP A 1023 -6.45 16.66 -2.39
CA ASP A 1023 -7.49 15.77 -2.93
C ASP A 1023 -6.85 14.50 -3.49
N ILE A 1024 -7.08 13.36 -2.83
CA ILE A 1024 -6.54 12.05 -3.24
C ILE A 1024 -7.51 11.28 -4.14
N GLN A 1025 -8.76 11.73 -4.22
CA GLN A 1025 -9.83 11.24 -5.08
C GLN A 1025 -10.97 12.26 -5.00
N GLU A 1026 -11.84 12.30 -6.00
CA GLU A 1026 -13.09 13.06 -5.92
C GLU A 1026 -13.87 12.73 -4.62
N GLY A 1027 -14.24 13.78 -3.88
CA GLY A 1027 -14.91 13.67 -2.58
C GLY A 1027 -14.03 13.19 -1.41
N LYS A 1028 -12.72 13.01 -1.60
CA LYS A 1028 -11.77 12.59 -0.55
C LYS A 1028 -10.59 13.55 -0.44
N THR A 1029 -10.69 14.42 0.55
CA THR A 1029 -9.70 15.46 0.85
C THR A 1029 -8.97 15.15 2.15
N LEU A 1030 -7.66 15.34 2.13
CA LEU A 1030 -6.78 15.29 3.30
C LEU A 1030 -6.40 16.72 3.67
N ILE A 1031 -6.73 17.14 4.89
CA ILE A 1031 -6.25 18.37 5.50
C ILE A 1031 -5.11 17.96 6.43
N ILE A 1032 -3.89 18.35 6.06
CA ILE A 1032 -2.65 17.94 6.72
C ILE A 1032 -1.97 19.17 7.29
N LYS A 1033 -1.74 19.19 8.60
CA LYS A 1033 -0.94 20.20 9.26
C LYS A 1033 0.30 19.58 9.89
N LEU A 1034 1.48 20.14 9.65
CA LEU A 1034 2.71 19.68 10.30
C LEU A 1034 2.82 20.34 11.68
N ASN A 1035 2.77 19.55 12.75
CA ASN A 1035 2.78 20.05 14.12
C ASN A 1035 4.18 20.05 14.75
N ALA A 1036 4.99 19.03 14.49
CA ALA A 1036 6.35 18.94 15.03
C ALA A 1036 7.22 17.94 14.27
N ILE A 1037 8.54 18.14 14.34
CA ILE A 1037 9.56 17.19 13.89
C ILE A 1037 10.32 16.71 15.11
N GLY A 1038 10.34 15.40 15.34
CA GLY A 1038 11.03 14.77 16.45
C GLY A 1038 12.55 14.83 16.32
N ARG A 1039 13.23 14.53 17.44
CA ARG A 1039 14.67 14.29 17.45
C ARG A 1039 15.00 13.01 16.68
N VAL A 1040 16.26 12.90 16.24
CA VAL A 1040 16.79 11.65 15.67
C VAL A 1040 16.85 10.61 16.81
N HIS A 1041 16.38 9.41 16.51
CA HIS A 1041 16.51 8.22 17.34
C HIS A 1041 17.85 7.51 17.05
N GLU A 1042 18.22 6.54 17.88
CA GLU A 1042 19.49 5.81 17.73
C GLU A 1042 19.58 5.03 16.39
N ASP A 1043 18.44 4.63 15.83
CA ASP A 1043 18.32 3.95 14.54
C ASP A 1043 18.38 4.91 13.32
N GLY A 1044 18.67 6.20 13.55
CA GLY A 1044 18.75 7.22 12.50
C GLY A 1044 17.38 7.68 11.96
N THR A 1045 16.28 7.33 12.62
CA THR A 1045 14.93 7.77 12.23
C THR A 1045 14.41 8.94 13.06
N ARG A 1046 13.37 9.62 12.58
CA ARG A 1046 12.62 10.66 13.30
C ARG A 1046 11.13 10.36 13.25
N ASN A 1047 10.44 10.71 14.34
CA ASN A 1047 8.98 10.81 14.33
C ASN A 1047 8.56 12.19 13.83
N ILE A 1048 7.76 12.25 12.76
CA ILE A 1048 7.14 13.47 12.25
C ILE A 1048 5.69 13.50 12.68
N TYR A 1049 5.26 14.56 13.34
CA TYR A 1049 3.93 14.68 13.95
C TYR A 1049 3.04 15.60 13.13
N TYR A 1050 1.89 15.08 12.71
CA TYR A 1050 0.89 15.77 11.91
C TYR A 1050 -0.45 15.86 12.62
N GLU A 1051 -1.28 16.76 12.17
CA GLU A 1051 -2.73 16.66 12.25
C GLU A 1051 -3.26 16.26 10.86
N LEU A 1052 -4.05 15.19 10.79
CA LEU A 1052 -4.71 14.72 9.58
C LEU A 1052 -6.23 14.74 9.80
N ASN A 1053 -6.95 15.62 9.11
CA ASN A 1053 -8.39 15.81 9.25
C ASN A 1053 -8.82 16.00 10.73
N GLY A 1054 -8.14 16.91 11.44
CA GLY A 1054 -8.44 17.22 12.85
C GLY A 1054 -7.85 16.25 13.88
N MET A 1055 -7.03 15.28 13.45
CA MET A 1055 -6.62 14.16 14.30
C MET A 1055 -5.11 13.96 14.31
N PRO A 1056 -4.48 13.73 15.48
CA PRO A 1056 -3.04 13.53 15.55
C PRO A 1056 -2.63 12.26 14.79
N ARG A 1057 -1.54 12.38 14.06
CA ARG A 1057 -0.87 11.32 13.31
C ARG A 1057 0.63 11.48 13.43
N SER A 1058 1.35 10.38 13.22
CA SER A 1058 2.80 10.41 13.10
C SER A 1058 3.28 9.51 11.98
N ALA A 1059 4.34 9.92 11.31
CA ALA A 1059 5.09 9.10 10.36
C ALA A 1059 6.54 8.95 10.86
N VAL A 1060 7.13 7.78 10.64
CA VAL A 1060 8.56 7.55 10.92
C VAL A 1060 9.32 7.78 9.62
N VAL A 1061 10.38 8.58 9.68
CA VAL A 1061 11.18 8.97 8.51
C VAL A 1061 12.65 8.75 8.82
N LYS A 1062 13.38 8.09 7.93
CA LYS A 1062 14.84 7.98 8.02
C LYS A 1062 15.49 9.33 7.71
N ASP A 1063 16.33 9.81 8.61
CA ASP A 1063 17.13 11.02 8.41
C ASP A 1063 18.43 10.63 7.68
N LEU A 1064 18.54 11.01 6.42
CA LEU A 1064 19.68 10.63 5.57
C LEU A 1064 20.95 11.41 5.91
N SER A 1065 20.89 12.41 6.78
CA SER A 1065 22.06 13.17 7.23
C SER A 1065 22.83 12.51 8.37
N VAL A 1066 22.29 11.43 8.95
CA VAL A 1066 22.88 10.72 10.09
C VAL A 1066 23.45 9.38 9.65
N GLU A 1067 24.74 9.18 9.87
CA GLU A 1067 25.36 7.86 9.77
C GLU A 1067 25.05 7.06 11.04
N THR A 1068 24.33 5.95 10.91
CA THR A 1068 24.02 5.05 12.03
C THR A 1068 25.18 4.06 12.23
N GLU A 1069 25.78 4.01 13.41
CA GLU A 1069 26.81 3.01 13.77
C GLU A 1069 26.23 1.60 14.07
N GLY A 1070 24.92 1.37 13.88
CA GLY A 1070 24.28 0.07 14.11
C GLY A 1070 24.21 -0.79 12.85
N THR A 1071 24.91 -1.93 12.85
CA THR A 1071 24.70 -3.00 11.86
C THR A 1071 23.28 -3.53 11.96
N ALA A 1072 22.39 -3.14 11.05
CA ALA A 1072 21.14 -3.83 10.85
C ALA A 1072 21.44 -5.31 10.55
N HIS A 1073 20.75 -6.22 11.22
CA HIS A 1073 20.91 -7.66 10.99
C HIS A 1073 20.65 -7.96 9.50
N VAL A 1074 21.54 -8.75 8.89
CA VAL A 1074 21.40 -9.15 7.50
C VAL A 1074 20.15 -10.04 7.40
N LYS A 1075 19.25 -9.73 6.48
CA LYS A 1075 18.06 -10.55 6.22
C LYS A 1075 18.41 -11.66 5.22
N ALA A 1076 17.78 -12.83 5.36
CA ALA A 1076 17.93 -13.91 4.40
C ALA A 1076 17.32 -13.52 3.04
N ASP A 1077 18.05 -13.77 1.96
CA ASP A 1077 17.54 -13.57 0.60
C ASP A 1077 16.46 -14.63 0.29
N PRO A 1078 15.20 -14.23 -0.01
CA PRO A 1078 14.14 -15.18 -0.35
C PRO A 1078 14.43 -16.03 -1.60
N ASP A 1079 15.26 -15.51 -2.51
CA ASP A 1079 15.63 -16.19 -3.77
C ASP A 1079 16.84 -17.13 -3.61
N ASP A 1080 17.52 -17.10 -2.45
CA ASP A 1080 18.63 -18.00 -2.13
C ASP A 1080 18.20 -19.06 -1.11
N GLU A 1081 17.82 -20.24 -1.60
CA GLU A 1081 17.35 -21.35 -0.74
C GLU A 1081 18.41 -21.81 0.27
N LYS A 1082 19.69 -21.49 0.05
CA LYS A 1082 20.79 -21.81 0.98
C LYS A 1082 20.80 -20.91 2.22
N GLN A 1083 20.04 -19.82 2.20
CA GLN A 1083 19.91 -18.90 3.32
C GLN A 1083 18.66 -19.22 4.14
N VAL A 1084 18.85 -19.52 5.41
CA VAL A 1084 17.76 -19.83 6.34
C VAL A 1084 17.49 -18.62 7.22
N GLY A 1085 16.37 -17.96 6.97
CA GLY A 1085 15.89 -16.82 7.76
C GLY A 1085 15.07 -17.23 8.99
N ALA A 1086 14.95 -16.32 9.95
CA ALA A 1086 14.10 -16.50 11.13
C ALA A 1086 12.61 -16.46 10.74
N PRO A 1087 11.80 -17.48 11.08
CA PRO A 1087 10.41 -17.55 10.65
C PRO A 1087 9.50 -16.52 11.35
N MET A 1088 9.91 -16.05 12.54
CA MET A 1088 9.19 -15.07 13.34
C MET A 1088 10.15 -14.40 14.33
N PRO A 1089 9.82 -13.21 14.86
CA PRO A 1089 10.62 -12.60 15.91
C PRO A 1089 10.61 -13.45 17.17
N GLY A 1090 11.76 -13.61 17.82
CA GLY A 1090 11.90 -14.49 18.97
C GLY A 1090 13.30 -14.50 19.55
N LYS A 1091 13.54 -15.42 20.46
CA LYS A 1091 14.86 -15.65 21.06
C LYS A 1091 15.39 -17.00 20.56
N ILE A 1092 16.68 -17.08 20.22
CA ILE A 1092 17.31 -18.38 19.95
C ILE A 1092 17.34 -19.17 21.25
N PHE A 1093 16.53 -20.22 21.33
CA PHE A 1093 16.44 -21.08 22.51
C PHE A 1093 17.59 -22.07 22.55
N LYS A 1094 17.91 -22.66 21.39
CA LYS A 1094 18.93 -23.70 21.29
C LYS A 1094 19.47 -23.83 19.87
N LEU A 1095 20.80 -23.93 19.73
CA LEU A 1095 21.46 -24.30 18.47
C LEU A 1095 21.66 -25.82 18.45
N LEU A 1096 21.27 -26.48 17.36
CA LEU A 1096 21.35 -27.94 17.22
C LEU A 1096 22.41 -28.39 16.21
N VAL A 1097 23.04 -27.43 15.51
CA VAL A 1097 24.10 -27.66 14.53
C VAL A 1097 25.25 -26.68 14.73
N ASN A 1098 26.44 -27.04 14.24
CA ASN A 1098 27.64 -26.22 14.23
C ASN A 1098 28.08 -25.92 12.79
N VAL A 1099 28.88 -24.86 12.62
CA VAL A 1099 29.55 -24.58 11.35
C VAL A 1099 30.45 -25.77 10.97
N GLY A 1100 30.23 -26.31 9.77
CA GLY A 1100 30.89 -27.50 9.24
C GLY A 1100 30.06 -28.79 9.28
N ASP A 1101 28.91 -28.80 9.95
CA ASP A 1101 28.05 -29.99 10.02
C ASP A 1101 27.32 -30.23 8.67
N GLU A 1102 27.21 -31.50 8.27
CA GLU A 1102 26.34 -31.91 7.15
C GLU A 1102 24.91 -32.10 7.65
N VAL A 1103 23.94 -31.50 6.94
CA VAL A 1103 22.51 -31.56 7.28
C VAL A 1103 21.71 -32.03 6.07
N ALA A 1104 20.68 -32.84 6.29
CA ALA A 1104 19.71 -33.24 5.28
C ALA A 1104 18.51 -32.28 5.24
N GLU A 1105 17.77 -32.28 4.14
CA GLU A 1105 16.50 -31.55 4.06
C GLU A 1105 15.54 -31.99 5.18
N GLY A 1106 14.98 -31.03 5.91
CA GLY A 1106 14.08 -31.27 7.02
C GLY A 1106 14.75 -31.49 8.39
N ASP A 1107 16.08 -31.59 8.45
CA ASP A 1107 16.82 -31.63 9.71
C ASP A 1107 16.64 -30.31 10.48
N THR A 1108 16.58 -30.40 11.80
CA THR A 1108 16.41 -29.22 12.64
C THR A 1108 17.76 -28.57 12.91
N LEU A 1109 17.89 -27.30 12.51
CA LEU A 1109 19.12 -26.51 12.66
C LEU A 1109 19.20 -25.85 14.04
N LEU A 1110 18.11 -25.22 14.47
CA LEU A 1110 18.00 -24.55 15.75
C LEU A 1110 16.54 -24.45 16.20
N ALA A 1111 16.33 -24.14 17.47
CA ALA A 1111 15.03 -23.86 18.05
C ALA A 1111 14.95 -22.38 18.45
N THR A 1112 13.84 -21.75 18.10
CA THR A 1112 13.48 -20.40 18.54
C THR A 1112 12.35 -20.48 19.56
N GLU A 1113 12.40 -19.64 20.59
CA GLU A 1113 11.34 -19.48 21.56
C GLU A 1113 10.66 -18.14 21.32
N ALA A 1114 9.35 -18.19 21.08
CA ALA A 1114 8.49 -17.04 21.06
C ALA A 1114 7.19 -17.39 21.78
N MET A 1115 6.75 -16.53 22.71
CA MET A 1115 5.50 -16.73 23.47
C MET A 1115 5.37 -18.08 24.20
N LYS A 1116 6.47 -18.59 24.78
CA LYS A 1116 6.54 -19.92 25.44
C LYS A 1116 6.22 -21.09 24.51
N MET A 1117 6.27 -20.87 23.19
CA MET A 1117 6.21 -21.89 22.17
C MET A 1117 7.58 -22.05 21.53
N GLU A 1118 8.09 -23.26 21.57
CA GLU A 1118 9.32 -23.64 20.87
C GLU A 1118 9.00 -23.95 19.40
N THR A 1119 9.70 -23.29 18.49
CA THR A 1119 9.58 -23.51 17.05
C THR A 1119 10.92 -23.97 16.49
N ASN A 1120 10.91 -25.15 15.90
CA ASN A 1120 12.08 -25.78 15.27
C ASN A 1120 12.29 -25.22 13.86
N VAL A 1121 13.43 -24.57 13.64
CA VAL A 1121 13.88 -24.07 12.32
C VAL A 1121 14.61 -25.19 11.60
N LYS A 1122 14.15 -25.54 10.39
CA LYS A 1122 14.63 -26.70 9.63
C LYS A 1122 15.40 -26.30 8.37
N ALA A 1123 16.31 -27.16 7.93
CA ALA A 1123 17.01 -27.02 6.66
C ALA A 1123 16.04 -27.18 5.49
N LYS A 1124 16.07 -26.24 4.53
CA LYS A 1124 15.25 -26.28 3.31
C LYS A 1124 15.83 -27.19 2.22
N LEU A 1125 17.13 -27.47 2.28
CA LEU A 1125 17.84 -28.39 1.39
C LEU A 1125 18.99 -29.06 2.14
N ALA A 1126 19.52 -30.14 1.59
CA ALA A 1126 20.72 -30.78 2.10
C ALA A 1126 21.98 -29.95 1.76
N GLY A 1127 22.91 -29.83 2.70
CA GLY A 1127 24.14 -29.07 2.50
C GLY A 1127 25.04 -29.07 3.72
N THR A 1128 26.15 -28.34 3.65
CA THR A 1128 27.05 -28.15 4.80
C THR A 1128 26.80 -26.78 5.42
N VAL A 1129 26.66 -26.71 6.75
CA VAL A 1129 26.49 -25.45 7.47
C VAL A 1129 27.75 -24.59 7.31
N LYS A 1130 27.65 -23.51 6.55
CA LYS A 1130 28.76 -22.60 6.26
C LYS A 1130 28.93 -21.53 7.34
N GLU A 1131 27.82 -21.00 7.84
CA GLU A 1131 27.82 -19.89 8.79
C GLU A 1131 26.57 -19.91 9.67
N ILE A 1132 26.72 -19.52 10.93
CA ILE A 1132 25.63 -19.30 11.89
C ILE A 1132 25.85 -17.89 12.45
N LEU A 1133 24.86 -17.00 12.28
CA LEU A 1133 25.03 -15.56 12.56
C LEU A 1133 24.58 -15.14 13.97
N PHE A 1134 23.91 -16.03 14.70
CA PHE A 1134 23.34 -15.75 16.02
C PHE A 1134 23.69 -16.84 17.04
N ALA A 1135 23.90 -16.46 18.29
CA ALA A 1135 24.18 -17.37 19.40
C ALA A 1135 22.91 -17.76 20.18
N GLU A 1136 22.99 -18.82 20.98
CA GLU A 1136 21.94 -19.15 21.95
C GLU A 1136 21.70 -17.97 22.90
N GLY A 1137 20.45 -17.55 23.02
CA GLY A 1137 20.04 -16.42 23.82
C GLY A 1137 19.86 -15.11 23.06
N ASP A 1138 20.31 -15.02 21.80
CA ASP A 1138 20.16 -13.81 21.01
C ASP A 1138 18.71 -13.57 20.56
N GLN A 1139 18.38 -12.28 20.41
CA GLN A 1139 17.08 -11.85 19.91
C GLN A 1139 17.16 -11.69 18.39
N VAL A 1140 16.18 -12.27 17.69
CA VAL A 1140 16.10 -12.23 16.23
C VAL A 1140 14.78 -11.64 15.81
N ASP A 1141 14.80 -10.83 14.75
CA ASP A 1141 13.62 -10.34 14.07
C ASP A 1141 13.22 -11.30 12.93
N GLN A 1142 11.99 -11.18 12.44
CA GLN A 1142 11.55 -11.94 11.27
C GLN A 1142 12.51 -11.72 10.09
N ASP A 1143 12.81 -12.81 9.38
CA ASP A 1143 13.69 -12.89 8.22
C ASP A 1143 15.18 -12.58 8.49
N ASP A 1144 15.60 -12.40 9.75
CA ASP A 1144 17.03 -12.35 10.07
C ASP A 1144 17.73 -13.60 9.58
N LEU A 1145 18.84 -13.45 8.87
CA LEU A 1145 19.63 -14.56 8.34
C LEU A 1145 20.25 -15.34 9.49
N LEU A 1146 19.75 -16.54 9.76
CA LEU A 1146 20.20 -17.37 10.87
C LEU A 1146 21.38 -18.25 10.46
N VAL A 1147 21.24 -18.97 9.35
CA VAL A 1147 22.18 -19.99 8.89
C VAL A 1147 22.37 -19.89 7.38
N VAL A 1148 23.62 -20.04 6.92
CA VAL A 1148 23.97 -20.18 5.50
C VAL A 1148 24.47 -21.60 5.23
N LEU A 1149 23.92 -22.25 4.21
CA LEU A 1149 24.33 -23.57 3.73
C LEU A 1149 25.26 -23.44 2.51
N ALA A 1150 26.19 -24.38 2.32
CA ALA A 1150 27.11 -24.45 1.18
C ALA A 1150 26.63 -25.40 0.09
#